data_AF-A0A437LIP3-F1
#
_entry.id   AF-A0A437LIP3-F1
#
_cell.length_a   1.000
_cell.length_b   1.000
_cell.length_c   1.000
_cell.angle_alpha   90.00
_cell.angle_beta   90.00
_cell.angle_gamma   90.00
#
_symmetry.space_group_name_H-M   'P 1'
#
loop_
_entity.id
_entity.type
_entity.pdbx_description
1 polymer ?
#
loop_
_entity_poly.entity_id
_entity_poly.type
_entity_poly.pdbx_seq_one_letter_code
_entity_poly.pdbx_strand_id
1 'polypeptide(L)'
;MGKAERPWAEAAEEEPVARFLRAAAAQQAAYRTRMRGRTETLEINAAERFVRRWLDRHAAPGGADREALVAALEAAAPDPGASGFALVAAACLLVTSGRFAAGRRYAEDAYARDQHETFAQRLILAADERAPSLRLDVDAWLEDRFCAAPFTEAEAIGDRHLYPCCAAWIPAPFGNLGTTPPEAVWTGARAREVRRSILDGDFGYCSRLSCPHIAKRALPRRDAVSDPALRAVIDSGGRQVPAAPRRVLLSHDISCNLSCPSCRTRKILADRQEEAALDRFYEERLRPLVDGAQRVKITGSGDPFGSRHFRKILKRTAGAAGPQLQLQTNGVLFDARAWSELELEGRVASVWVSVDAARPETYAELRRDGDFDRLMDNLAFLGRLRAEGRIGTLRLDFVVQRDNFREMEAFVALARRIGADGVHFLRLRNWRTFTQQGFLDRDVSNPSHPAHPALLDILARPVFGGPDVDLGNLAPLRAEAAPVRPGVGEGRAEGRALPKLVVFGLPRSGSNRLFEIMRGHEELFVLAEVFNPAGAFGFGVRRSQLLDHFGAADGTVYRGQRDSRLIRRLAQDPSAGLDEIARAAHRLGRCGVAIKVFHGHVMSVQALAALIGRDDVHCAFVTRALLPSYVSLVKARRIGAWSRRDTTADKPTLSLVRFLAHCRRAVAWHRTVARLISEAGKTAPVWRYEDWATASPTAQERAVSAALKDVWPALAAPETLPRTLSPQDREPDPFARFADGAAFRAALAERGALDYAWTDALTAARIAPLRTARPPGRFATGHTVSQSKN
;
A
#
# COMPACT_ATOMS: atom_id res chain seq x y z
N MET A 1 19.71 -76.00 -23.90
CA MET A 1 19.57 -74.55 -24.10
C MET A 1 18.49 -74.05 -23.14
N GLY A 2 18.87 -73.43 -22.03
CA GLY A 2 17.94 -72.82 -21.09
C GLY A 2 18.53 -71.48 -20.63
N LYS A 3 17.95 -70.38 -21.11
CA LYS A 3 18.27 -69.02 -20.66
C LYS A 3 17.49 -68.76 -19.37
N ALA A 4 18.20 -68.42 -18.30
CA ALA A 4 17.61 -67.81 -17.13
C ALA A 4 17.53 -66.29 -17.35
N GLU A 5 16.31 -65.76 -17.29
CA GLU A 5 15.98 -64.33 -17.38
C GLU A 5 16.38 -63.61 -16.08
N ARG A 6 16.94 -62.40 -16.22
CA ARG A 6 17.15 -61.47 -15.09
C ARG A 6 15.89 -60.61 -14.92
N PRO A 7 15.44 -60.30 -13.70
CA PRO A 7 14.29 -59.43 -13.49
C PRO A 7 14.64 -57.98 -13.83
N TRP A 8 13.74 -57.32 -14.56
CA TRP A 8 13.76 -55.89 -14.80
C TRP A 8 13.35 -55.17 -13.50
N ALA A 9 14.25 -54.37 -12.94
CA ALA A 9 13.89 -53.45 -11.87
C ALA A 9 13.04 -52.32 -12.47
N GLU A 10 11.76 -52.25 -12.09
CA GLU A 10 10.91 -51.09 -12.35
C GLU A 10 11.59 -49.85 -11.76
N ALA A 11 11.95 -48.89 -12.61
CA ALA A 11 12.41 -47.59 -12.15
C ALA A 11 11.26 -46.91 -11.43
N ALA A 12 11.37 -46.71 -10.11
CA ALA A 12 10.35 -46.04 -9.31
C ALA A 12 10.01 -44.68 -9.95
N GLU A 13 8.73 -44.48 -10.28
CA GLU A 13 8.25 -43.20 -10.77
C GLU A 13 8.57 -42.11 -9.75
N GLU A 14 9.23 -41.08 -10.23
CA GLU A 14 9.75 -40.06 -9.38
C GLU A 14 8.66 -39.12 -8.85
N GLU A 15 8.72 -38.85 -7.55
CA GLU A 15 7.76 -38.01 -6.84
C GLU A 15 7.60 -36.63 -7.52
N PRO A 16 6.36 -36.17 -7.78
CA PRO A 16 6.10 -34.96 -8.58
C PRO A 16 6.81 -33.70 -8.11
N VAL A 17 6.93 -33.49 -6.79
CA VAL A 17 7.64 -32.33 -6.22
C VAL A 17 9.13 -32.44 -6.48
N ALA A 18 9.76 -33.59 -6.24
CA ALA A 18 11.18 -33.82 -6.51
C ALA A 18 11.53 -33.51 -7.99
N ARG A 19 10.73 -34.02 -8.92
CA ARG A 19 10.87 -33.74 -10.36
C ARG A 19 10.75 -32.25 -10.67
N PHE A 20 9.76 -31.57 -10.10
CA PHE A 20 9.56 -30.13 -10.26
C PHE A 20 10.76 -29.33 -9.74
N LEU A 21 11.25 -29.64 -8.53
CA LEU A 21 12.35 -28.94 -7.88
C LEU A 21 13.65 -29.10 -8.67
N ARG A 22 13.95 -30.29 -9.20
CA ARG A 22 15.16 -30.50 -10.03
C ARG A 22 15.06 -29.80 -11.38
N ALA A 23 13.91 -29.84 -12.04
CA ALA A 23 13.70 -29.09 -13.29
C ALA A 23 13.88 -27.57 -13.07
N ALA A 24 13.40 -27.05 -11.95
CA ALA A 24 13.60 -25.65 -11.57
C ALA A 24 15.07 -25.35 -11.23
N ALA A 25 15.78 -26.24 -10.54
CA ALA A 25 17.20 -26.05 -10.21
C ALA A 25 18.07 -25.73 -11.43
N ALA A 26 17.81 -26.38 -12.57
CA ALA A 26 18.52 -26.13 -13.83
C ALA A 26 18.36 -24.68 -14.35
N GLN A 27 17.32 -23.96 -13.95
CA GLN A 27 17.03 -22.59 -14.39
C GLN A 27 17.54 -21.50 -13.44
N GLN A 28 18.15 -21.89 -12.30
CA GLN A 28 18.55 -20.97 -11.24
C GLN A 28 19.45 -19.83 -11.73
N ALA A 29 20.46 -20.13 -12.57
CA ALA A 29 21.39 -19.12 -13.08
C ALA A 29 20.67 -18.09 -13.97
N ALA A 30 19.86 -18.57 -14.92
CA ALA A 30 19.10 -17.72 -15.84
C ALA A 30 18.08 -16.84 -15.11
N TYR A 31 17.43 -17.39 -14.07
CA TYR A 31 16.52 -16.65 -13.21
C TYR A 31 17.26 -15.58 -12.40
N ARG A 32 18.36 -15.95 -11.73
CA ARG A 32 19.14 -15.04 -10.89
C ARG A 32 19.68 -13.85 -11.67
N THR A 33 20.14 -14.04 -12.91
CA THR A 33 20.57 -12.95 -13.80
C THR A 33 19.46 -11.92 -14.00
N ARG A 34 18.21 -12.36 -14.21
CA ARG A 34 17.05 -11.46 -14.38
C ARG A 34 16.64 -10.80 -13.08
N MET A 35 16.56 -11.56 -11.98
CA MET A 35 16.23 -11.03 -10.66
C MET A 35 17.22 -9.96 -10.21
N ARG A 36 18.52 -10.18 -10.45
CA ARG A 36 19.59 -9.21 -10.14
C ARG A 36 19.72 -8.08 -11.17
N GLY A 37 18.88 -8.04 -12.19
CA GLY A 37 18.97 -7.09 -13.29
C GLY A 37 20.33 -7.13 -14.00
N ARG A 38 21.05 -8.26 -14.00
CA ARG A 38 22.36 -8.45 -14.66
C ARG A 38 22.22 -8.81 -16.14
N THR A 39 21.11 -8.39 -16.75
CA THR A 39 20.83 -8.49 -18.18
C THR A 39 21.42 -7.30 -18.92
N GLU A 40 21.58 -7.41 -20.24
CA GLU A 40 22.03 -6.31 -21.10
C GLU A 40 21.06 -5.12 -20.99
N THR A 41 19.79 -5.38 -21.22
CA THR A 41 18.68 -4.42 -21.03
C THR A 41 17.94 -4.70 -19.74
N LEU A 42 17.58 -3.64 -19.00
CA LEU A 42 16.66 -3.78 -17.88
C LEU A 42 15.23 -3.84 -18.41
N GLU A 43 14.48 -4.84 -17.96
CA GLU A 43 13.05 -4.92 -18.23
C GLU A 43 12.30 -5.06 -16.91
N ILE A 44 11.24 -4.28 -16.76
CA ILE A 44 10.42 -4.30 -15.57
C ILE A 44 9.79 -5.68 -15.40
N ASN A 45 9.71 -6.24 -14.19
CA ASN A 45 9.12 -7.56 -13.91
C ASN A 45 9.73 -8.74 -14.73
N ALA A 46 10.99 -8.65 -15.17
CA ALA A 46 11.65 -9.71 -15.94
C ALA A 46 11.70 -11.07 -15.23
N ALA A 47 11.95 -11.07 -13.92
CA ALA A 47 11.99 -12.27 -13.08
C ALA A 47 10.60 -12.94 -12.99
N GLU A 48 9.55 -12.16 -12.75
CA GLU A 48 8.17 -12.65 -12.72
C GLU A 48 7.77 -13.27 -14.06
N ARG A 49 7.99 -12.56 -15.18
CA ARG A 49 7.68 -13.09 -16.52
C ARG A 49 8.41 -14.39 -16.81
N PHE A 50 9.66 -14.51 -16.33
CA PHE A 50 10.44 -15.74 -16.48
C PHE A 50 9.79 -16.91 -15.73
N VAL A 51 9.42 -16.70 -14.46
CA VAL A 51 8.74 -17.72 -13.63
C VAL A 51 7.43 -18.16 -14.26
N ARG A 52 6.55 -17.22 -14.65
CA ARG A 52 5.25 -17.54 -15.25
C ARG A 52 5.39 -18.38 -16.53
N ARG A 53 6.22 -17.93 -17.48
CA ARG A 53 6.47 -18.68 -18.72
C ARG A 53 7.07 -20.06 -18.47
N TRP A 54 7.91 -20.20 -17.44
CA TRP A 54 8.46 -21.49 -17.08
C TRP A 54 7.38 -22.41 -16.49
N LEU A 55 6.55 -21.91 -15.57
CA LEU A 55 5.41 -22.64 -15.01
C LEU A 55 4.42 -23.08 -16.09
N ASP A 56 4.12 -22.24 -17.08
CA ASP A 56 3.22 -22.58 -18.19
C ASP A 56 3.70 -23.80 -18.99
N ARG A 57 5.02 -24.05 -19.03
CA ARG A 57 5.62 -25.20 -19.73
C ARG A 57 5.84 -26.44 -18.85
N HIS A 58 5.99 -26.27 -17.53
CA HIS A 58 6.47 -27.34 -16.63
C HIS A 58 5.48 -27.72 -15.53
N ALA A 59 4.47 -26.91 -15.25
CA ALA A 59 3.40 -27.21 -14.30
C ALA A 59 2.16 -27.81 -15.01
N ALA A 60 2.40 -28.58 -16.09
CA ALA A 60 1.48 -29.35 -16.94
C ALA A 60 0.81 -28.68 -18.16
N PRO A 61 1.07 -29.17 -19.40
CA PRO A 61 0.22 -28.90 -20.56
C PRO A 61 -1.01 -29.84 -20.53
N GLY A 62 -2.06 -29.52 -19.76
CA GLY A 62 -3.28 -30.35 -19.69
C GLY A 62 -4.21 -30.20 -18.48
N GLY A 63 -3.87 -29.39 -17.47
CA GLY A 63 -4.77 -29.01 -16.36
C GLY A 63 -4.84 -30.00 -15.18
N ALA A 64 -4.99 -31.31 -15.42
CA ALA A 64 -5.13 -32.31 -14.34
C ALA A 64 -3.84 -32.48 -13.49
N ASP A 65 -2.68 -32.54 -14.13
CA ASP A 65 -1.38 -32.68 -13.46
C ASP A 65 -0.97 -31.42 -12.67
N ARG A 66 -1.54 -30.25 -13.00
CA ARG A 66 -1.24 -28.99 -12.30
C ARG A 66 -1.81 -28.98 -10.89
N GLU A 67 -3.07 -29.41 -10.72
CA GLU A 67 -3.71 -29.42 -9.40
C GLU A 67 -3.08 -30.49 -8.49
N ALA A 68 -2.69 -31.64 -9.06
CA ALA A 68 -1.94 -32.66 -8.32
C ALA A 68 -0.59 -32.11 -7.80
N LEU A 69 0.15 -31.38 -8.63
CA LEU A 69 1.39 -30.72 -8.21
C LEU A 69 1.13 -29.63 -7.15
N VAL A 70 0.07 -28.83 -7.29
CA VAL A 70 -0.33 -27.82 -6.28
C VAL A 70 -0.60 -28.49 -4.93
N ALA A 71 -1.39 -29.56 -4.91
CA ALA A 71 -1.72 -30.29 -3.69
C ALA A 71 -0.47 -30.93 -3.07
N ALA A 72 0.43 -31.51 -3.88
CA ALA A 72 1.68 -32.08 -3.40
C ALA A 72 2.61 -31.01 -2.81
N LEU A 73 2.76 -29.85 -3.46
CA LEU A 73 3.54 -28.73 -2.95
C LEU A 73 2.95 -28.12 -1.67
N GLU A 74 1.62 -28.08 -1.55
CA GLU A 74 0.92 -27.59 -0.36
C GLU A 74 1.18 -28.49 0.86
N ALA A 75 1.14 -29.81 0.66
CA ALA A 75 1.44 -30.80 1.69
C ALA A 75 2.94 -30.85 2.06
N ALA A 76 3.83 -30.58 1.09
CA ALA A 76 5.27 -30.63 1.30
C ALA A 76 5.81 -29.41 2.06
N ALA A 77 6.78 -29.64 2.97
CA ALA A 77 7.63 -28.58 3.50
C ALA A 77 8.63 -28.11 2.42
N PRO A 78 9.02 -26.83 2.39
CA PRO A 78 10.04 -26.38 1.45
C PRO A 78 11.35 -27.12 1.73
N ASP A 79 11.97 -27.67 0.68
CA ASP A 79 13.26 -28.34 0.80
C ASP A 79 14.37 -27.31 1.09
N PRO A 80 15.11 -27.44 2.22
CA PRO A 80 16.25 -26.57 2.54
C PRO A 80 17.34 -26.56 1.46
N GLY A 81 17.44 -27.62 0.64
CA GLY A 81 18.35 -27.76 -0.49
C GLY A 81 17.80 -27.25 -1.84
N ALA A 82 16.52 -26.86 -1.92
CA ALA A 82 15.94 -26.36 -3.16
C ALA A 82 16.72 -25.15 -3.72
N SER A 83 16.55 -24.81 -5.00
CA SER A 83 17.09 -23.56 -5.54
C SER A 83 16.16 -22.38 -5.19
N GLY A 84 16.68 -21.15 -5.23
CA GLY A 84 15.84 -19.95 -5.03
C GLY A 84 14.70 -19.83 -6.06
N PHE A 85 14.97 -20.20 -7.32
CA PHE A 85 13.98 -20.23 -8.38
C PHE A 85 12.92 -21.30 -8.13
N ALA A 86 13.31 -22.49 -7.66
CA ALA A 86 12.37 -23.55 -7.33
C ALA A 86 11.37 -23.10 -6.24
N LEU A 87 11.87 -22.44 -5.20
CA LEU A 87 11.02 -21.87 -4.16
C LEU A 87 10.07 -20.79 -4.70
N VAL A 88 10.58 -19.84 -5.50
CA VAL A 88 9.73 -18.77 -6.07
C VAL A 88 8.70 -19.34 -7.05
N ALA A 89 9.06 -20.35 -7.83
CA ALA A 89 8.14 -21.00 -8.76
C ALA A 89 7.03 -21.75 -8.00
N ALA A 90 7.38 -22.50 -6.96
CA ALA A 90 6.41 -23.16 -6.07
C ALA A 90 5.50 -22.13 -5.38
N ALA A 91 6.08 -21.07 -4.82
CA ALA A 91 5.33 -19.98 -4.20
C ALA A 91 4.37 -19.31 -5.19
N CYS A 92 4.82 -19.00 -6.40
CA CYS A 92 3.98 -18.41 -7.44
C CYS A 92 2.83 -19.35 -7.81
N LEU A 93 3.10 -20.65 -7.96
CA LEU A 93 2.08 -21.66 -8.28
C LEU A 93 1.04 -21.75 -7.16
N LEU A 94 1.47 -21.87 -5.90
CA LEU A 94 0.60 -21.96 -4.73
C LEU A 94 -0.25 -20.69 -4.53
N VAL A 95 0.36 -19.50 -4.55
CA VAL A 95 -0.36 -18.22 -4.37
C VAL A 95 -1.38 -17.99 -5.49
N THR A 96 -1.02 -18.26 -6.75
CA THR A 96 -1.96 -18.08 -7.87
C THR A 96 -3.07 -19.13 -7.90
N SER A 97 -2.88 -20.27 -7.26
CA SER A 97 -3.90 -21.30 -7.01
C SER A 97 -4.67 -21.12 -5.68
N GLY A 98 -4.49 -19.99 -4.98
CA GLY A 98 -5.21 -19.67 -3.74
C GLY A 98 -4.71 -20.38 -2.47
N ARG A 99 -3.58 -21.09 -2.53
CA ARG A 99 -2.93 -21.76 -1.38
C ARG A 99 -1.98 -20.80 -0.67
N PHE A 100 -2.54 -19.73 -0.09
CA PHE A 100 -1.76 -18.60 0.42
C PHE A 100 -0.80 -18.96 1.56
N ALA A 101 -1.21 -19.76 2.54
CA ALA A 101 -0.35 -20.12 3.67
C ALA A 101 0.89 -20.91 3.23
N ALA A 102 0.70 -21.94 2.40
CA ALA A 102 1.81 -22.70 1.82
C ALA A 102 2.67 -21.82 0.91
N GLY A 103 2.04 -21.05 0.01
CA GLY A 103 2.74 -20.15 -0.90
C GLY A 103 3.59 -19.09 -0.19
N ARG A 104 3.09 -18.54 0.91
CA ARG A 104 3.83 -17.62 1.79
C ARG A 104 5.10 -18.28 2.33
N ARG A 105 4.98 -19.51 2.83
CA ARG A 105 6.11 -20.28 3.38
C ARG A 105 7.25 -20.45 2.37
N TYR A 106 6.93 -20.85 1.14
CA TYR A 106 7.93 -20.96 0.05
C TYR A 106 8.52 -19.59 -0.34
N ALA A 107 7.72 -18.52 -0.32
CA ALA A 107 8.19 -17.18 -0.64
C ALA A 107 9.11 -16.60 0.45
N GLU A 108 8.79 -16.84 1.73
CA GLU A 108 9.64 -16.47 2.88
C GLU A 108 11.00 -17.17 2.81
N ASP A 109 11.01 -18.45 2.44
CA ASP A 109 12.26 -19.19 2.24
C ASP A 109 13.09 -18.67 1.07
N ALA A 110 12.44 -18.29 -0.04
CA ALA A 110 13.12 -17.65 -1.16
C ALA A 110 13.73 -16.31 -0.73
N TYR A 111 12.99 -15.51 0.03
CA TYR A 111 13.44 -14.24 0.57
C TYR A 111 14.59 -14.39 1.58
N ALA A 112 14.53 -15.39 2.46
CA ALA A 112 15.57 -15.70 3.46
C ALA A 112 16.91 -16.08 2.81
N ARG A 113 16.87 -16.73 1.63
CA ARG A 113 18.07 -17.03 0.83
C ARG A 113 18.65 -15.80 0.16
N ASP A 114 17.80 -14.93 -0.38
CA ASP A 114 18.23 -13.71 -1.04
C ASP A 114 17.18 -12.59 -0.89
N GLN A 115 17.44 -11.67 0.02
CA GLN A 115 16.50 -10.58 0.33
C GLN A 115 16.37 -9.54 -0.80
N HIS A 116 17.11 -9.68 -1.90
CA HIS A 116 16.90 -8.91 -3.13
C HIS A 116 15.83 -9.51 -4.04
N GLU A 117 15.28 -10.67 -3.67
CA GLU A 117 14.22 -11.34 -4.41
C GLU A 117 12.92 -10.55 -4.30
N THR A 118 12.76 -9.53 -5.14
CA THR A 118 11.60 -8.64 -5.12
C THR A 118 10.32 -9.37 -5.53
N PHE A 119 10.42 -10.45 -6.31
CA PHE A 119 9.23 -11.21 -6.68
C PHE A 119 8.71 -12.07 -5.51
N ALA A 120 9.60 -12.73 -4.76
CA ALA A 120 9.20 -13.41 -3.52
C ALA A 120 8.56 -12.44 -2.52
N GLN A 121 9.09 -11.22 -2.39
CA GLN A 121 8.47 -10.19 -1.54
C GLN A 121 7.04 -9.87 -1.97
N ARG A 122 6.77 -9.77 -3.28
CA ARG A 122 5.40 -9.58 -3.79
C ARG A 122 4.51 -10.80 -3.53
N LEU A 123 5.06 -12.01 -3.59
CA LEU A 123 4.33 -13.23 -3.26
C LEU A 123 3.99 -13.34 -1.77
N ILE A 124 4.88 -12.92 -0.88
CA ILE A 124 4.60 -12.78 0.56
C ILE A 124 3.42 -11.84 0.76
N LEU A 125 3.52 -10.61 0.23
CA LEU A 125 2.45 -9.62 0.35
C LEU A 125 1.13 -10.08 -0.29
N ALA A 126 1.20 -10.76 -1.44
CA ALA A 126 0.01 -11.35 -2.07
C ALA A 126 -0.65 -12.40 -1.19
N ALA A 127 0.15 -13.24 -0.52
CA ALA A 127 -0.38 -14.22 0.42
C ALA A 127 -1.02 -13.56 1.66
N ASP A 128 -0.41 -12.49 2.17
CA ASP A 128 -0.91 -11.71 3.32
C ASP A 128 -2.23 -11.02 2.98
N GLU A 129 -2.30 -10.44 1.79
CA GLU A 129 -3.50 -9.80 1.25
C GLU A 129 -4.54 -10.81 0.71
N ARG A 130 -4.21 -12.12 0.71
CA ARG A 130 -4.99 -13.21 0.09
C ARG A 130 -5.38 -12.91 -1.35
N ALA A 131 -4.49 -12.24 -2.08
CA ALA A 131 -4.68 -11.78 -3.43
C ALA A 131 -4.04 -12.77 -4.42
N PRO A 132 -4.82 -13.48 -5.27
CA PRO A 132 -4.24 -14.33 -6.32
C PRO A 132 -3.58 -13.49 -7.43
N SER A 133 -3.91 -12.20 -7.54
CA SER A 133 -3.25 -11.23 -8.41
C SER A 133 -2.14 -10.49 -7.67
N LEU A 134 -0.99 -10.27 -8.31
CA LEU A 134 0.13 -9.50 -7.74
C LEU A 134 -0.06 -7.97 -7.80
N ARG A 135 -1.30 -7.50 -7.99
CA ARG A 135 -1.64 -6.09 -7.83
C ARG A 135 -1.98 -5.85 -6.37
N LEU A 136 -0.99 -5.39 -5.63
CA LEU A 136 -1.05 -5.29 -4.18
C LEU A 136 -1.50 -3.90 -3.73
N ASP A 137 -1.97 -3.79 -2.48
CA ASP A 137 -2.25 -2.50 -1.84
C ASP A 137 -1.00 -1.59 -1.85
N VAL A 138 0.18 -2.20 -1.79
CA VAL A 138 1.44 -1.45 -1.94
C VAL A 138 1.62 -0.82 -3.31
N ASP A 139 1.30 -1.53 -4.36
CA ASP A 139 1.46 -1.05 -5.72
C ASP A 139 0.42 0.04 -6.02
N ALA A 140 -0.82 -0.11 -5.55
CA ALA A 140 -1.86 0.92 -5.67
C ALA A 140 -1.47 2.24 -4.99
N TRP A 141 -0.81 2.18 -3.82
CA TRP A 141 -0.30 3.37 -3.15
C TRP A 141 0.87 4.02 -3.89
N LEU A 142 1.68 3.24 -4.64
CA LEU A 142 2.85 3.75 -5.37
C LEU A 142 2.49 4.50 -6.66
N GLU A 143 1.30 4.27 -7.23
CA GLU A 143 0.85 4.84 -8.51
C GLU A 143 1.04 6.37 -8.61
N ASP A 144 0.81 7.11 -7.51
CA ASP A 144 0.94 8.57 -7.44
C ASP A 144 2.07 9.05 -6.51
N ARG A 145 3.02 8.17 -6.16
CA ARG A 145 4.18 8.48 -5.32
C ARG A 145 5.40 8.82 -6.14
N PHE A 146 6.37 9.48 -5.49
CA PHE A 146 7.64 9.84 -6.10
C PHE A 146 8.80 9.56 -5.15
N CYS A 147 9.87 8.96 -5.67
CA CYS A 147 11.13 8.76 -4.95
C CYS A 147 12.24 9.55 -5.62
N ALA A 148 12.90 10.43 -4.86
CA ALA A 148 13.99 11.26 -5.37
C ALA A 148 15.30 10.48 -5.59
N ALA A 149 15.54 9.40 -4.85
CA ALA A 149 16.85 8.76 -4.77
C ALA A 149 17.46 8.41 -6.15
N PRO A 150 16.73 7.78 -7.11
CA PRO A 150 17.31 7.48 -8.42
C PRO A 150 17.73 8.69 -9.27
N PHE A 151 17.37 9.90 -8.85
CA PHE A 151 17.71 11.16 -9.51
C PHE A 151 18.78 11.95 -8.76
N THR A 152 19.05 11.63 -7.49
CA THR A 152 19.91 12.45 -6.62
C THR A 152 20.96 11.65 -5.86
N GLU A 153 20.87 10.32 -5.85
CA GLU A 153 21.74 9.46 -5.05
C GLU A 153 22.42 8.41 -5.91
N ALA A 154 23.64 8.05 -5.51
CA ALA A 154 24.35 6.92 -6.08
C ALA A 154 25.11 6.15 -4.98
N GLU A 155 25.10 4.83 -5.02
CA GLU A 155 25.93 3.97 -4.16
C GLU A 155 26.85 3.10 -5.02
N ALA A 156 28.16 3.15 -4.74
CA ALA A 156 29.13 2.23 -5.33
C ALA A 156 29.46 1.13 -4.32
N ILE A 157 29.35 -0.14 -4.73
CA ILE A 157 29.64 -1.30 -3.88
C ILE A 157 30.89 -2.07 -4.34
N GLY A 158 31.34 -3.06 -3.56
CA GLY A 158 32.62 -3.75 -3.77
C GLY A 158 32.76 -4.49 -5.10
N ASP A 159 31.66 -4.83 -5.77
CA ASP A 159 31.68 -5.42 -7.13
C ASP A 159 31.75 -4.37 -8.26
N ARG A 160 32.03 -3.11 -7.88
CA ARG A 160 32.14 -1.92 -8.75
C ARG A 160 30.84 -1.50 -9.44
N HIS A 161 29.68 -2.02 -9.07
CA HIS A 161 28.42 -1.52 -9.61
C HIS A 161 27.94 -0.26 -8.90
N LEU A 162 27.27 0.61 -9.67
CA LEU A 162 26.61 1.81 -9.19
C LEU A 162 25.10 1.56 -9.07
N TYR A 163 24.53 1.87 -7.91
CA TYR A 163 23.11 1.74 -7.59
C TYR A 163 22.46 3.12 -7.37
N PRO A 164 21.15 3.29 -7.66
CA PRO A 164 20.41 4.55 -7.47
C PRO A 164 20.09 4.91 -6.01
N CYS A 165 20.27 3.96 -5.10
CA CYS A 165 20.04 4.08 -3.67
C CYS A 165 20.73 2.87 -3.01
N CYS A 166 20.38 2.53 -1.77
CA CYS A 166 20.99 1.38 -1.11
C CYS A 166 20.82 0.08 -1.94
N ALA A 167 21.92 -0.56 -2.30
CA ALA A 167 21.97 -1.80 -3.08
C ALA A 167 21.20 -2.95 -2.41
N ALA A 168 21.01 -2.86 -1.09
CA ALA A 168 20.18 -3.77 -0.31
C ALA A 168 18.67 -3.71 -0.70
N TRP A 169 18.20 -2.58 -1.23
CA TRP A 169 16.78 -2.31 -1.49
C TRP A 169 16.39 -2.39 -2.96
N ILE A 170 17.37 -2.48 -3.87
CA ILE A 170 17.15 -2.56 -5.30
C ILE A 170 18.16 -3.52 -5.93
N PRO A 171 17.75 -4.68 -6.48
CA PRO A 171 18.67 -5.63 -7.09
C PRO A 171 19.40 -5.09 -8.31
N ALA A 172 18.78 -4.18 -9.06
CA ALA A 172 19.25 -3.75 -10.37
C ALA A 172 20.17 -2.50 -10.29
N PRO A 173 21.44 -2.60 -10.69
CA PRO A 173 22.34 -1.44 -10.75
C PRO A 173 22.10 -0.60 -12.00
N PHE A 174 22.52 0.67 -11.96
CA PHE A 174 22.67 1.53 -13.13
C PHE A 174 23.72 0.99 -14.10
N GLY A 175 24.81 0.41 -13.61
CA GLY A 175 25.88 -0.15 -14.44
C GLY A 175 27.12 -0.50 -13.63
N ASN A 176 28.20 -0.87 -14.33
CA ASN A 176 29.48 -1.28 -13.73
C ASN A 176 30.56 -0.21 -13.96
N LEU A 177 31.05 0.38 -12.89
CA LEU A 177 32.13 1.36 -12.88
C LEU A 177 33.52 0.73 -13.07
N GLY A 178 33.65 -0.57 -13.25
CA GLY A 178 34.88 -1.21 -13.71
C GLY A 178 35.05 -1.06 -15.22
N THR A 179 33.94 -1.10 -15.98
CA THR A 179 33.95 -1.16 -17.45
C THR A 179 33.42 0.08 -18.15
N THR A 180 32.57 0.86 -17.48
CA THR A 180 31.91 2.03 -18.08
C THR A 180 32.17 3.31 -17.26
N PRO A 181 32.51 4.44 -17.90
CA PRO A 181 32.72 5.71 -17.20
C PRO A 181 31.50 6.15 -16.36
N PRO A 182 31.71 6.86 -15.23
CA PRO A 182 30.64 7.15 -14.27
C PRO A 182 29.45 7.93 -14.85
N GLU A 183 29.71 8.91 -15.71
CA GLU A 183 28.71 9.73 -16.39
C GLU A 183 27.83 8.90 -17.34
N ALA A 184 28.44 7.94 -18.04
CA ALA A 184 27.74 7.02 -18.93
C ALA A 184 26.91 6.00 -18.14
N VAL A 185 27.37 5.57 -16.97
CA VAL A 185 26.57 4.75 -16.04
C VAL A 185 25.38 5.54 -15.49
N TRP A 186 25.58 6.78 -15.07
CA TRP A 186 24.54 7.64 -14.48
C TRP A 186 23.44 8.04 -15.46
N THR A 187 23.79 8.24 -16.73
CA THR A 187 22.85 8.68 -17.79
C THR A 187 22.41 7.56 -18.73
N GLY A 188 22.98 6.36 -18.59
CA GLY A 188 22.76 5.22 -19.47
C GLY A 188 21.33 4.68 -19.48
N ALA A 189 21.05 3.79 -20.44
CA ALA A 189 19.72 3.23 -20.67
C ALA A 189 19.12 2.56 -19.42
N ARG A 190 19.95 1.86 -18.64
CA ARG A 190 19.55 1.21 -17.40
C ARG A 190 19.10 2.21 -16.33
N ALA A 191 19.82 3.32 -16.18
CA ALA A 191 19.44 4.38 -15.26
C ALA A 191 18.12 5.05 -15.68
N ARG A 192 17.93 5.28 -16.99
CA ARG A 192 16.67 5.80 -17.54
C ARG A 192 15.50 4.86 -17.27
N GLU A 193 15.67 3.55 -17.43
CA GLU A 193 14.62 2.57 -17.16
C GLU A 193 14.20 2.55 -15.68
N VAL A 194 15.15 2.55 -14.74
CA VAL A 194 14.83 2.62 -13.32
C VAL A 194 14.10 3.93 -12.99
N ARG A 195 14.57 5.07 -13.50
CA ARG A 195 13.93 6.38 -13.30
C ARG A 195 12.51 6.43 -13.88
N ARG A 196 12.30 5.88 -15.08
CA ARG A 196 10.99 5.72 -15.70
C ARG A 196 10.04 4.94 -14.78
N SER A 197 10.50 3.84 -14.18
CA SER A 197 9.65 3.04 -13.27
C SER A 197 9.13 3.83 -12.06
N ILE A 198 9.86 4.85 -11.59
CA ILE A 198 9.41 5.75 -10.53
C ILE A 198 8.39 6.76 -11.07
N LEU A 199 8.65 7.32 -12.24
CA LEU A 199 7.77 8.29 -12.91
C LEU A 199 6.46 7.69 -13.39
N ASP A 200 6.40 6.38 -13.61
CA ASP A 200 5.16 5.70 -14.00
C ASP A 200 4.41 5.10 -12.80
N GLY A 201 4.99 5.16 -11.60
CA GLY A 201 4.38 4.60 -10.38
C GLY A 201 4.50 3.08 -10.25
N ASP A 202 5.29 2.40 -11.09
CA ASP A 202 5.45 0.94 -11.06
C ASP A 202 6.43 0.46 -9.98
N PHE A 203 7.56 1.17 -9.83
CA PHE A 203 8.61 0.85 -8.86
C PHE A 203 9.10 -0.62 -8.94
N GLY A 204 8.93 -1.36 -10.03
CA GLY A 204 9.14 -2.82 -10.10
C GLY A 204 10.53 -3.32 -9.69
N TYR A 205 11.53 -2.45 -9.67
CA TYR A 205 12.88 -2.75 -9.19
C TYR A 205 13.08 -2.52 -7.69
N CYS A 206 12.13 -1.92 -6.99
CA CYS A 206 12.26 -1.56 -5.58
C CYS A 206 11.76 -2.68 -4.67
N SER A 207 12.49 -2.95 -3.59
CA SER A 207 12.05 -3.83 -2.52
C SER A 207 10.87 -3.22 -1.79
N ARG A 208 9.79 -4.00 -1.61
CA ARG A 208 8.61 -3.57 -0.83
C ARG A 208 8.83 -3.79 0.67
N LEU A 209 9.61 -4.80 1.04
CA LEU A 209 9.84 -5.17 2.45
C LEU A 209 11.11 -4.54 3.03
N SER A 210 12.15 -4.31 2.22
CA SER A 210 13.45 -3.84 2.72
C SER A 210 13.63 -2.33 2.64
N CYS A 211 12.99 -1.67 1.66
CA CYS A 211 13.08 -0.21 1.51
C CYS A 211 12.24 0.48 2.60
N PRO A 212 12.84 1.25 3.52
CA PRO A 212 12.08 1.91 4.59
C PRO A 212 11.06 2.91 4.05
N HIS A 213 11.37 3.61 2.94
CA HIS A 213 10.43 4.58 2.36
C HIS A 213 9.14 3.93 1.84
N ILE A 214 9.24 2.71 1.28
CA ILE A 214 8.09 1.97 0.77
C ILE A 214 7.39 1.24 1.92
N ALA A 215 8.14 0.50 2.75
CA ALA A 215 7.58 -0.26 3.87
C ALA A 215 6.76 0.63 4.81
N LYS A 216 7.27 1.83 5.15
CA LYS A 216 6.59 2.78 6.04
C LYS A 216 5.51 3.64 5.39
N ARG A 217 5.28 3.53 4.07
CA ARG A 217 4.39 4.43 3.33
C ARG A 217 4.80 5.91 3.39
N ALA A 218 6.11 6.18 3.38
CA ALA A 218 6.67 7.51 3.64
C ALA A 218 7.03 8.33 2.39
N LEU A 219 6.88 7.78 1.18
CA LEU A 219 7.14 8.53 -0.05
C LEU A 219 6.11 9.66 -0.21
N PRO A 220 6.51 10.86 -0.67
CA PRO A 220 5.58 11.94 -0.96
C PRO A 220 4.75 11.62 -2.21
N ARG A 221 3.57 12.23 -2.30
CA ARG A 221 2.84 12.32 -3.56
C ARG A 221 3.67 13.12 -4.58
N ARG A 222 3.55 12.75 -5.85
CA ARG A 222 4.23 13.45 -6.95
C ARG A 222 3.84 14.92 -7.07
N ASP A 223 2.60 15.26 -6.76
CA ASP A 223 2.07 16.63 -6.77
C ASP A 223 2.58 17.48 -5.59
N ALA A 224 3.10 16.85 -4.53
CA ALA A 224 3.65 17.49 -3.35
C ALA A 224 5.17 17.74 -3.43
N VAL A 225 5.83 17.30 -4.51
CA VAL A 225 7.28 17.51 -4.71
C VAL A 225 7.52 18.96 -5.12
N SER A 226 8.25 19.70 -4.27
CA SER A 226 8.55 21.13 -4.44
C SER A 226 9.99 21.46 -4.84
N ASP A 227 10.94 20.52 -4.75
CA ASP A 227 12.33 20.74 -5.20
C ASP A 227 12.33 21.09 -6.70
N PRO A 228 12.87 22.26 -7.13
CA PRO A 228 12.77 22.70 -8.52
C PRO A 228 13.40 21.74 -9.53
N ALA A 229 14.53 21.09 -9.21
CA ALA A 229 15.17 20.18 -10.13
C ALA A 229 14.38 18.87 -10.26
N LEU A 230 13.84 18.35 -9.15
CA LEU A 230 12.96 17.18 -9.18
C LEU A 230 11.62 17.50 -9.85
N ARG A 231 11.13 18.73 -9.71
CA ARG A 231 9.92 19.20 -10.40
C ARG A 231 10.12 19.19 -11.91
N ALA A 232 11.24 19.73 -12.39
CA ALA A 232 11.64 19.68 -13.80
C ALA A 232 11.78 18.23 -14.33
N VAL A 233 12.34 17.32 -13.52
CA VAL A 233 12.38 15.89 -13.85
C VAL A 233 10.97 15.35 -14.08
N ILE A 234 10.05 15.60 -13.16
CA ILE A 234 8.71 15.05 -13.25
C ILE A 234 7.93 15.67 -14.42
N ASP A 235 7.97 16.99 -14.58
CA ASP A 235 7.20 17.72 -15.59
C ASP A 235 7.70 17.40 -17.02
N SER A 236 9.00 17.14 -17.15
CA SER A 236 9.60 16.68 -18.41
C SER A 236 9.42 15.17 -18.66
N GLY A 237 8.76 14.42 -17.76
CA GLY A 237 8.65 12.97 -17.87
C GLY A 237 10.01 12.27 -17.87
N GLY A 238 11.00 12.80 -17.16
CA GLY A 238 12.35 12.26 -17.05
C GLY A 238 13.28 12.61 -18.22
N ARG A 239 12.87 13.49 -19.14
CA ARG A 239 13.77 13.99 -20.22
C ARG A 239 14.87 14.90 -19.69
N GLN A 240 14.58 15.64 -18.62
CA GLN A 240 15.59 16.40 -17.87
C GLN A 240 15.96 15.64 -16.61
N VAL A 241 17.24 15.30 -16.45
CA VAL A 241 17.78 14.65 -15.25
C VAL A 241 19.02 15.40 -14.78
N PRO A 242 19.29 15.48 -13.46
CA PRO A 242 20.53 16.05 -12.96
C PRO A 242 21.75 15.37 -13.57
N ALA A 243 22.75 16.18 -13.96
CA ALA A 243 23.97 15.69 -14.61
C ALA A 243 24.82 14.77 -13.70
N ALA A 244 24.71 14.96 -12.39
CA ALA A 244 25.42 14.18 -11.38
C ALA A 244 24.53 13.96 -10.13
N PRO A 245 24.82 12.92 -9.31
CA PRO A 245 24.16 12.73 -8.03
C PRO A 245 24.51 13.85 -7.04
N ARG A 246 23.54 14.25 -6.21
CA ARG A 246 23.76 15.17 -5.09
C ARG A 246 24.39 14.47 -3.88
N ARG A 247 24.18 13.15 -3.73
CA ARG A 247 24.71 12.34 -2.63
C ARG A 247 25.34 11.06 -3.16
N VAL A 248 26.57 10.78 -2.73
CA VAL A 248 27.31 9.58 -3.12
C VAL A 248 27.61 8.72 -1.90
N LEU A 249 27.27 7.43 -1.97
CA LEU A 249 27.55 6.42 -0.96
C LEU A 249 28.74 5.57 -1.41
N LEU A 250 29.78 5.55 -0.58
CA LEU A 250 30.97 4.76 -0.84
C LEU A 250 30.91 3.48 0.01
N SER A 251 30.53 2.38 -0.62
CA SER A 251 30.41 1.04 -0.03
C SER A 251 31.31 0.02 -0.76
N HIS A 252 32.33 0.51 -1.46
CA HIS A 252 33.22 -0.30 -2.31
C HIS A 252 34.35 -0.99 -1.54
N ASP A 253 34.72 -0.50 -0.37
CA ASP A 253 35.62 -1.20 0.56
C ASP A 253 34.82 -1.79 1.73
N ILE A 254 35.06 -3.06 2.01
CA ILE A 254 34.39 -3.81 3.08
C ILE A 254 35.27 -3.93 4.34
N SER A 255 36.46 -3.32 4.36
CA SER A 255 37.40 -3.40 5.49
C SER A 255 36.78 -2.86 6.79
N CYS A 256 36.96 -3.58 7.91
CA CYS A 256 36.46 -3.22 9.23
C CYS A 256 37.31 -3.86 10.33
N ASN A 257 37.44 -3.16 11.46
CA ASN A 257 38.14 -3.61 12.66
C ASN A 257 37.35 -4.65 13.49
N LEU A 258 36.06 -4.83 13.22
CA LEU A 258 35.18 -5.78 13.93
C LEU A 258 34.86 -7.01 13.08
N SER A 259 34.36 -8.08 13.72
CA SER A 259 33.90 -9.32 13.07
C SER A 259 32.43 -9.66 13.35
N CYS A 260 31.56 -8.65 13.39
CA CYS A 260 30.12 -8.78 13.67
C CYS A 260 29.47 -9.95 12.88
N PRO A 261 28.86 -10.96 13.55
CA PRO A 261 28.34 -12.17 12.88
C PRO A 261 27.30 -11.91 11.77
N SER A 262 26.48 -10.86 11.92
CA SER A 262 25.47 -10.48 10.93
C SER A 262 26.05 -9.85 9.65
N CYS A 263 27.31 -9.40 9.69
CA CYS A 263 27.98 -8.74 8.56
C CYS A 263 29.08 -9.61 7.92
N ARG A 264 29.85 -10.34 8.74
CA ARG A 264 31.03 -11.10 8.28
C ARG A 264 31.42 -12.22 9.23
N THR A 265 32.14 -13.21 8.72
CA THR A 265 32.61 -14.36 9.53
C THR A 265 33.95 -14.11 10.22
N ARG A 266 34.76 -13.15 9.75
CA ARG A 266 36.07 -12.75 10.29
C ARG A 266 36.34 -11.26 10.07
N LYS A 267 37.36 -10.70 10.73
CA LYS A 267 37.89 -9.36 10.40
C LYS A 267 38.35 -9.33 8.94
N ILE A 268 38.12 -8.20 8.27
CA ILE A 268 38.53 -7.98 6.88
C ILE A 268 39.31 -6.68 6.87
N LEU A 269 40.56 -6.73 6.41
CA LEU A 269 41.42 -5.58 6.22
C LEU A 269 42.10 -5.75 4.87
N ALA A 270 42.00 -4.72 4.02
CA ALA A 270 42.72 -4.69 2.76
C ALA A 270 44.24 -4.74 2.99
N ASP A 271 44.94 -5.60 2.25
CA ASP A 271 46.40 -5.54 2.16
C ASP A 271 46.87 -4.35 1.31
N ARG A 272 48.19 -4.19 1.15
CA ARG A 272 48.75 -3.05 0.40
C ARG A 272 48.34 -3.05 -1.08
N GLN A 273 48.22 -4.21 -1.70
CA GLN A 273 47.85 -4.34 -3.12
C GLN A 273 46.37 -4.05 -3.31
N GLU A 274 45.52 -4.59 -2.44
CA GLU A 274 44.08 -4.32 -2.40
C GLU A 274 43.81 -2.84 -2.12
N GLU A 275 44.49 -2.25 -1.15
CA GLU A 275 44.40 -0.82 -0.84
C GLU A 275 44.80 0.06 -2.03
N ALA A 276 45.89 -0.28 -2.74
CA ALA A 276 46.29 0.44 -3.94
C ALA A 276 45.28 0.29 -5.09
N ALA A 277 44.61 -0.86 -5.20
CA ALA A 277 43.55 -1.07 -6.19
C ALA A 277 42.29 -0.26 -5.85
N LEU A 278 41.92 -0.17 -4.58
CA LEU A 278 40.82 0.68 -4.09
C LEU A 278 41.13 2.17 -4.33
N ASP A 279 42.35 2.61 -4.02
CA ASP A 279 42.81 3.99 -4.25
C ASP A 279 42.73 4.36 -5.75
N ARG A 280 43.21 3.49 -6.65
CA ARG A 280 43.10 3.72 -8.11
C ARG A 280 41.65 3.76 -8.56
N PHE A 281 40.82 2.81 -8.11
CA PHE A 281 39.40 2.78 -8.47
C PHE A 281 38.67 4.05 -8.00
N TYR A 282 38.99 4.55 -6.81
CA TYR A 282 38.44 5.81 -6.32
C TYR A 282 38.83 6.97 -7.23
N GLU A 283 40.12 7.18 -7.49
CA GLU A 283 40.59 8.31 -8.29
C GLU A 283 40.04 8.28 -9.72
N GLU A 284 40.05 7.11 -10.37
CA GLU A 284 39.63 6.98 -11.77
C GLU A 284 38.11 7.02 -11.93
N ARG A 285 37.33 6.52 -10.96
CA ARG A 285 35.90 6.21 -11.18
C ARG A 285 34.94 6.80 -10.16
N LEU A 286 35.35 7.06 -8.92
CA LEU A 286 34.44 7.57 -7.89
C LEU A 286 34.62 9.06 -7.63
N ARG A 287 35.86 9.55 -7.69
CA ARG A 287 36.19 10.96 -7.52
C ARG A 287 35.37 11.90 -8.42
N PRO A 288 35.14 11.61 -9.72
CA PRO A 288 34.29 12.47 -10.56
C PRO A 288 32.85 12.63 -10.04
N LEU A 289 32.31 11.60 -9.36
CA LEU A 289 30.98 11.66 -8.74
C LEU A 289 31.03 12.38 -7.38
N VAL A 290 32.11 12.18 -6.62
CA VAL A 290 32.32 12.73 -5.29
C VAL A 290 32.57 14.24 -5.33
N ASP A 291 33.42 14.71 -6.24
CA ASP A 291 33.81 16.13 -6.36
C ASP A 291 32.61 17.03 -6.73
N GLY A 292 31.61 16.47 -7.43
CA GLY A 292 30.35 17.17 -7.77
C GLY A 292 29.20 16.96 -6.77
N ALA A 293 29.39 16.15 -5.74
CA ALA A 293 28.33 15.82 -4.78
C ALA A 293 28.23 16.89 -3.68
N GLN A 294 27.03 17.11 -3.17
CA GLN A 294 26.80 17.93 -1.98
C GLN A 294 27.15 17.16 -0.69
N ARG A 295 26.94 15.83 -0.71
CA ARG A 295 27.20 14.95 0.42
C ARG A 295 27.85 13.64 0.01
N VAL A 296 28.76 13.15 0.84
CA VAL A 296 29.35 11.82 0.70
C VAL A 296 29.12 11.03 1.97
N LYS A 297 28.62 9.80 1.81
CA LYS A 297 28.47 8.86 2.92
C LYS A 297 29.56 7.80 2.89
N ILE A 298 30.24 7.64 4.01
CA ILE A 298 31.29 6.63 4.24
C ILE A 298 30.99 5.94 5.58
N THR A 299 30.63 4.66 5.62
CA THR A 299 30.41 3.72 4.51
C THR A 299 29.17 2.84 4.79
N GLY A 300 28.67 2.12 3.78
CA GLY A 300 27.58 1.14 3.93
C GLY A 300 28.03 -0.32 4.13
N SER A 301 29.33 -0.64 4.04
CA SER A 301 29.80 -2.04 4.00
C SER A 301 31.08 -2.35 4.80
N GLY A 302 31.87 -1.33 5.15
CA GLY A 302 33.05 -1.41 6.02
C GLY A 302 32.90 -0.55 7.28
N ASP A 303 34.03 -0.05 7.79
CA ASP A 303 34.06 1.04 8.78
C ASP A 303 35.00 2.17 8.30
N PRO A 304 34.57 3.45 8.36
CA PRO A 304 35.36 4.58 7.87
C PRO A 304 36.69 4.75 8.59
N PHE A 305 36.78 4.32 9.86
CA PHE A 305 37.99 4.41 10.67
C PHE A 305 38.74 3.07 10.65
N GLY A 306 38.07 1.93 10.52
CA GLY A 306 38.71 0.62 10.35
C GLY A 306 39.46 0.47 9.01
N SER A 307 39.03 1.18 7.97
CA SER A 307 39.64 1.15 6.64
C SER A 307 40.73 2.21 6.45
N ARG A 308 41.94 1.79 6.07
CA ARG A 308 43.02 2.72 5.67
C ARG A 308 42.65 3.53 4.43
N HIS A 309 41.99 2.89 3.47
CA HIS A 309 41.52 3.52 2.25
C HIS A 309 40.48 4.62 2.55
N PHE A 310 39.47 4.35 3.37
CA PHE A 310 38.48 5.38 3.72
C PHE A 310 39.08 6.52 4.54
N ARG A 311 40.02 6.25 5.44
CA ARG A 311 40.79 7.30 6.14
C ARG A 311 41.52 8.23 5.16
N LYS A 312 42.13 7.68 4.10
CA LYS A 312 42.73 8.49 3.02
C LYS A 312 41.69 9.35 2.31
N ILE A 313 40.52 8.79 1.99
CA ILE A 313 39.44 9.56 1.35
C ILE A 313 38.97 10.70 2.25
N LEU A 314 38.70 10.44 3.53
CA LEU A 314 38.26 11.46 4.51
C LEU A 314 39.25 12.64 4.62
N LYS A 315 40.55 12.33 4.54
CA LYS A 315 41.61 13.35 4.54
C LYS A 315 41.74 14.06 3.20
N ARG A 316 41.61 13.35 2.06
CA ARG A 316 41.69 13.94 0.72
C ARG A 316 40.53 14.88 0.40
N THR A 317 39.35 14.61 0.96
CA THR A 317 38.17 15.48 0.81
C THR A 317 38.15 16.62 1.84
N ALA A 318 39.25 16.86 2.57
CA ALA A 318 39.38 17.97 3.49
C ALA A 318 39.56 19.30 2.74
N GLY A 319 38.79 20.31 3.14
CA GLY A 319 38.77 21.65 2.53
C GLY A 319 37.37 22.27 2.53
N ALA A 320 37.29 23.61 2.52
CA ALA A 320 36.02 24.36 2.58
C ALA A 320 35.10 24.15 1.35
N ALA A 321 35.65 23.65 0.23
CA ALA A 321 34.91 23.35 -0.99
C ALA A 321 34.53 21.86 -1.12
N GLY A 322 34.87 21.01 -0.15
CA GLY A 322 34.56 19.58 -0.18
C GLY A 322 33.11 19.25 0.18
N PRO A 323 32.61 18.04 -0.18
CA PRO A 323 31.25 17.61 0.17
C PRO A 323 31.09 17.46 1.68
N GLN A 324 29.87 17.69 2.19
CA GLN A 324 29.56 17.37 3.57
C GLN A 324 29.59 15.86 3.82
N LEU A 325 30.17 15.47 4.96
CA LEU A 325 30.37 14.08 5.32
C LEU A 325 29.18 13.51 6.09
N GLN A 326 28.77 12.32 5.71
CA GLN A 326 27.89 11.46 6.47
C GLN A 326 28.66 10.19 6.86
N LEU A 327 28.92 10.03 8.15
CA LEU A 327 29.72 8.92 8.64
C LEU A 327 28.81 7.84 9.18
N GLN A 328 28.95 6.60 8.70
CA GLN A 328 28.35 5.44 9.32
C GLN A 328 29.45 4.50 9.80
N THR A 329 29.50 4.23 11.10
CA THR A 329 30.62 3.58 11.79
C THR A 329 30.14 2.66 12.90
N ASN A 330 30.99 1.71 13.31
CA ASN A 330 30.81 0.97 14.56
C ASN A 330 31.17 1.78 15.83
N GLY A 331 31.82 2.94 15.67
CA GLY A 331 32.10 3.89 16.75
C GLY A 331 33.36 3.61 17.58
N VAL A 332 33.92 2.41 17.56
CA VAL A 332 35.04 2.02 18.45
C VAL A 332 36.33 2.80 18.15
N LEU A 333 36.56 3.15 16.89
CA LEU A 333 37.74 3.90 16.46
C LEU A 333 37.46 5.39 16.21
N PHE A 334 36.26 5.88 16.57
CA PHE A 334 35.87 7.27 16.37
C PHE A 334 36.07 8.11 17.64
N ASP A 335 37.33 8.31 18.00
CA ASP A 335 37.75 9.11 19.16
C ASP A 335 38.19 10.54 18.77
N ALA A 336 38.54 11.36 19.76
CA ALA A 336 39.01 12.73 19.56
C ALA A 336 40.28 12.81 18.71
N ARG A 337 41.15 11.79 18.78
CA ARG A 337 42.34 11.70 17.94
C ARG A 337 41.96 11.52 16.48
N ALA A 338 41.09 10.56 16.17
CA ALA A 338 40.59 10.35 14.81
C ALA A 338 39.87 11.59 14.26
N TRP A 339 39.09 12.29 15.08
CA TRP A 339 38.45 13.57 14.71
C TRP A 339 39.47 14.61 14.24
N SER A 340 40.56 14.79 14.99
CA SER A 340 41.62 15.76 14.67
C SER A 340 42.48 15.31 13.50
N GLU A 341 42.97 14.06 13.49
CA GLU A 341 43.89 13.55 12.46
C GLU A 341 43.27 13.49 11.05
N LEU A 342 41.94 13.31 10.99
CA LEU A 342 41.18 13.27 9.75
C LEU A 342 40.52 14.61 9.43
N GLU A 343 40.81 15.67 10.20
CA GLU A 343 40.39 17.06 9.94
C GLU A 343 38.85 17.18 9.77
N LEU A 344 38.07 16.54 10.64
CA LEU A 344 36.60 16.43 10.46
C LEU A 344 35.82 17.70 10.83
N GLU A 345 36.45 18.64 11.52
CA GLU A 345 35.83 19.89 11.98
C GLU A 345 35.11 20.65 10.85
N GLY A 346 33.86 21.05 11.07
CA GLY A 346 33.07 21.83 10.12
C GLY A 346 32.56 21.07 8.89
N ARG A 347 32.86 19.77 8.75
CA ARG A 347 32.49 18.98 7.55
C ARG A 347 31.41 17.92 7.79
N VAL A 348 31.16 17.53 9.05
CA VAL A 348 30.32 16.38 9.38
C VAL A 348 28.85 16.77 9.51
N ALA A 349 28.07 16.47 8.48
CA ALA A 349 26.62 16.69 8.49
C ALA A 349 25.88 15.68 9.38
N SER A 350 26.34 14.44 9.44
CA SER A 350 25.70 13.43 10.30
C SER A 350 26.64 12.27 10.65
N VAL A 351 26.45 11.71 11.85
CA VAL A 351 27.14 10.51 12.32
C VAL A 351 26.10 9.46 12.74
N TRP A 352 26.20 8.28 12.14
CA TRP A 352 25.33 7.13 12.38
C TRP A 352 26.16 6.00 12.99
N VAL A 353 26.01 5.76 14.29
CA VAL A 353 26.81 4.75 15.00
C VAL A 353 26.02 3.46 15.13
N SER A 354 26.48 2.39 14.50
CA SER A 354 25.87 1.07 14.61
C SER A 354 26.37 0.39 15.88
N VAL A 355 25.48 0.26 16.89
CA VAL A 355 25.82 -0.26 18.22
C VAL A 355 25.24 -1.66 18.45
N ASP A 356 23.97 -1.91 18.07
CA ASP A 356 23.24 -3.19 18.18
C ASP A 356 23.03 -3.78 19.59
N ALA A 357 23.42 -3.09 20.66
CA ALA A 357 23.24 -3.56 22.04
C ALA A 357 23.16 -2.38 23.02
N ALA A 358 22.46 -2.56 24.14
CA ALA A 358 22.45 -1.64 25.27
C ALA A 358 23.34 -2.13 26.44
N ARG A 359 23.78 -3.40 26.41
CA ARG A 359 24.58 -4.04 27.45
C ARG A 359 25.89 -4.63 26.91
N PRO A 360 26.96 -4.69 27.74
CA PRO A 360 28.26 -5.18 27.30
C PRO A 360 28.25 -6.65 26.86
N GLU A 361 27.44 -7.51 27.50
CA GLU A 361 27.39 -8.93 27.18
C GLU A 361 26.82 -9.17 25.78
N THR A 362 25.66 -8.58 25.48
CA THR A 362 25.06 -8.63 24.14
C THR A 362 25.94 -7.94 23.10
N TYR A 363 26.62 -6.86 23.47
CA TYR A 363 27.59 -6.21 22.59
C TYR A 363 28.75 -7.15 22.22
N ALA A 364 29.35 -7.85 23.18
CA ALA A 364 30.47 -8.76 22.93
C ALA A 364 30.11 -9.87 21.93
N GLU A 365 28.86 -10.36 21.97
CA GLU A 365 28.36 -11.37 21.03
C GLU A 365 28.12 -10.80 19.62
N LEU A 366 27.45 -9.64 19.53
CA LEU A 366 26.99 -9.08 18.26
C LEU A 366 28.05 -8.22 17.55
N ARG A 367 28.96 -7.63 18.33
CA ARG A 367 30.02 -6.70 17.91
C ARG A 367 31.39 -7.25 18.28
N ARG A 368 31.61 -8.54 17.99
CA ARG A 368 32.88 -9.24 18.23
C ARG A 368 34.09 -8.39 17.86
N ASP A 369 35.09 -8.42 18.75
CA ASP A 369 36.31 -7.62 18.73
C ASP A 369 36.14 -6.12 19.05
N GLY A 370 34.93 -5.70 19.41
CA GLY A 370 34.65 -4.36 19.88
C GLY A 370 34.95 -4.23 21.37
N ASP A 371 35.34 -3.03 21.77
CA ASP A 371 35.51 -2.63 23.17
C ASP A 371 34.31 -1.76 23.55
N PHE A 372 33.46 -2.28 24.44
CA PHE A 372 32.20 -1.62 24.82
C PHE A 372 32.46 -0.34 25.63
N ASP A 373 33.44 -0.37 26.55
CA ASP A 373 33.76 0.79 27.38
C ASP A 373 34.32 1.92 26.52
N ARG A 374 35.25 1.58 25.62
CA ARG A 374 35.76 2.55 24.63
C ARG A 374 34.64 3.10 23.74
N LEU A 375 33.70 2.25 23.31
CA LEU A 375 32.55 2.73 22.53
C LEU A 375 31.73 3.73 23.35
N MET A 376 31.46 3.46 24.62
CA MET A 376 30.70 4.36 25.49
C MET A 376 31.40 5.72 25.66
N ASP A 377 32.71 5.73 25.84
CA ASP A 377 33.52 6.97 25.87
C ASP A 377 33.42 7.76 24.56
N ASN A 378 33.52 7.06 23.42
CA ASN A 378 33.40 7.68 22.11
C ASN A 378 31.99 8.21 21.86
N LEU A 379 30.95 7.49 22.26
CA LEU A 379 29.56 7.96 22.17
C LEU A 379 29.36 9.23 23.01
N ALA A 380 29.91 9.28 24.23
CA ALA A 380 29.86 10.48 25.06
C ALA A 380 30.60 11.66 24.40
N PHE A 381 31.75 11.42 23.77
CA PHE A 381 32.46 12.43 22.96
C PHE A 381 31.61 12.93 21.79
N LEU A 382 31.01 12.04 21.00
CA LEU A 382 30.15 12.41 19.88
C LEU A 382 28.89 13.18 20.34
N GLY A 383 28.33 12.81 21.48
CA GLY A 383 27.23 13.54 22.13
C GLY A 383 27.59 14.98 22.45
N ARG A 384 28.79 15.22 23.00
CA ARG A 384 29.31 16.58 23.24
C ARG A 384 29.48 17.36 21.93
N LEU A 385 30.10 16.77 20.91
CA LEU A 385 30.23 17.40 19.60
C LEU A 385 28.87 17.79 18.99
N ARG A 386 27.86 16.94 19.15
CA ARG A 386 26.50 17.22 18.71
C ARG A 386 25.88 18.39 19.49
N ALA A 387 26.01 18.40 20.81
CA ALA A 387 25.51 19.47 21.68
C ALA A 387 26.18 20.83 21.39
N GLU A 388 27.47 20.81 21.04
CA GLU A 388 28.25 21.98 20.61
C GLU A 388 27.93 22.45 19.16
N GLY A 389 27.07 21.73 18.42
CA GLY A 389 26.72 22.05 17.04
C GLY A 389 27.83 21.74 16.01
N ARG A 390 28.87 21.02 16.41
CA ARG A 390 30.02 20.65 15.56
C ARG A 390 29.75 19.45 14.66
N ILE A 391 28.70 18.69 14.99
CA ILE A 391 28.08 17.67 14.13
C ILE A 391 26.62 18.07 13.91
N GLY A 392 26.13 17.94 12.66
CA GLY A 392 24.75 18.27 12.32
C GLY A 392 23.71 17.36 12.97
N THR A 393 23.86 16.03 12.86
CA THR A 393 23.03 15.04 13.57
C THR A 393 23.81 13.83 14.06
N LEU A 394 23.41 13.28 15.20
CA LEU A 394 23.92 12.03 15.77
C LEU A 394 22.78 11.02 15.90
N ARG A 395 22.96 9.83 15.33
CA ARG A 395 21.97 8.75 15.35
C ARG A 395 22.62 7.44 15.78
N LEU A 396 21.93 6.65 16.59
CA LEU A 396 22.36 5.29 16.92
C LEU A 396 21.54 4.26 16.13
N ASP A 397 22.21 3.30 15.53
CA ASP A 397 21.60 2.26 14.69
C ASP A 397 21.59 0.90 15.42
N PHE A 398 20.49 0.17 15.23
CA PHE A 398 20.23 -1.10 15.88
C PHE A 398 19.59 -2.11 14.91
N VAL A 399 20.31 -3.18 14.60
CA VAL A 399 19.79 -4.31 13.82
C VAL A 399 19.09 -5.28 14.76
N VAL A 400 17.76 -5.38 14.62
CA VAL A 400 16.91 -6.21 15.47
C VAL A 400 17.05 -7.68 15.09
N GLN A 401 17.43 -8.50 16.06
CA GLN A 401 17.56 -9.95 15.95
C GLN A 401 17.24 -10.64 17.28
N ARG A 402 17.14 -11.97 17.26
CA ARG A 402 16.80 -12.80 18.44
C ARG A 402 17.57 -12.43 19.70
N ASP A 403 18.88 -12.17 19.55
CA ASP A 403 19.78 -12.01 20.68
C ASP A 403 19.70 -10.62 21.33
N ASN A 404 19.07 -9.61 20.68
CA ASN A 404 19.04 -8.23 21.19
C ASN A 404 17.66 -7.55 21.22
N PHE A 405 16.61 -8.09 20.59
CA PHE A 405 15.34 -7.36 20.46
C PHE A 405 14.69 -6.96 21.81
N ARG A 406 15.00 -7.68 22.88
CA ARG A 406 14.56 -7.36 24.25
C ARG A 406 15.24 -6.13 24.85
N GLU A 407 16.33 -5.65 24.26
CA GLU A 407 17.06 -4.46 24.69
C GLU A 407 16.61 -3.19 23.97
N MET A 408 15.70 -3.27 23.00
CA MET A 408 15.32 -2.13 22.14
C MET A 408 14.89 -0.88 22.95
N GLU A 409 14.12 -1.05 24.03
CA GLU A 409 13.70 0.07 24.87
C GLU A 409 14.86 0.65 25.70
N ALA A 410 15.71 -0.21 26.26
CA ALA A 410 16.93 0.22 26.96
C ALA A 410 17.90 0.94 26.02
N PHE A 411 17.92 0.56 24.73
CA PHE A 411 18.70 1.19 23.70
C PHE A 411 18.20 2.59 23.35
N VAL A 412 16.88 2.81 23.32
CA VAL A 412 16.31 4.17 23.21
C VAL A 412 16.73 5.02 24.41
N ALA A 413 16.67 4.47 25.63
CA ALA A 413 17.14 5.18 26.81
C ALA A 413 18.64 5.52 26.76
N LEU A 414 19.47 4.61 26.22
CA LEU A 414 20.90 4.85 25.98
C LEU A 414 21.11 6.02 25.00
N ALA A 415 20.45 6.02 23.86
CA ALA A 415 20.57 7.09 22.86
C ALA A 415 20.23 8.47 23.44
N ARG A 416 19.17 8.55 24.25
CA ARG A 416 18.77 9.78 24.96
C ARG A 416 19.82 10.24 25.96
N ARG A 417 20.42 9.33 26.73
CA ARG A 417 21.51 9.67 27.67
C ARG A 417 22.76 10.21 26.98
N ILE A 418 23.07 9.69 25.79
CA ILE A 418 24.19 10.16 24.97
C ILE A 418 23.91 11.56 24.37
N GLY A 419 22.65 11.97 24.26
CA GLY A 419 22.26 13.18 23.55
C GLY A 419 22.22 13.00 22.03
N ALA A 420 21.95 11.77 21.56
CA ALA A 420 21.68 11.52 20.15
C ALA A 420 20.31 12.09 19.74
N ASP A 421 20.16 12.51 18.48
CA ASP A 421 18.89 13.01 17.93
C ASP A 421 17.85 11.90 17.75
N GLY A 422 18.29 10.63 17.72
CA GLY A 422 17.38 9.49 17.69
C GLY A 422 18.03 8.14 17.44
N VAL A 423 17.17 7.13 17.34
CA VAL A 423 17.52 5.73 17.09
C VAL A 423 16.92 5.27 15.77
N HIS A 424 17.69 4.52 14.98
CA HIS A 424 17.21 3.82 13.79
C HIS A 424 17.24 2.30 13.99
N PHE A 425 16.06 1.67 13.97
CA PHE A 425 15.92 0.21 14.02
C PHE A 425 15.80 -0.37 12.61
N LEU A 426 16.53 -1.46 12.35
CA LEU A 426 16.50 -2.17 11.07
C LEU A 426 16.22 -3.66 11.26
N ARG A 427 15.52 -4.26 10.29
CA ARG A 427 15.43 -5.73 10.17
C ARG A 427 16.80 -6.35 9.88
N LEU A 428 17.03 -7.54 10.41
CA LEU A 428 18.20 -8.36 10.11
C LEU A 428 18.30 -8.67 8.61
N ARG A 429 19.54 -8.70 8.09
CA ARG A 429 19.83 -9.14 6.74
C ARG A 429 20.88 -10.23 6.70
N ASN A 430 20.70 -11.20 5.80
CA ASN A 430 21.68 -12.25 5.60
C ASN A 430 22.74 -11.81 4.57
N TRP A 431 23.93 -11.45 5.06
CA TRP A 431 25.11 -11.15 4.23
C TRP A 431 25.82 -12.41 3.73
N ARG A 432 25.12 -13.56 3.70
CA ARG A 432 25.67 -14.90 3.48
C ARG A 432 26.63 -15.34 4.57
N THR A 433 26.44 -14.81 5.77
CA THR A 433 27.18 -15.21 6.98
C THR A 433 26.45 -16.29 7.74
N PHE A 434 25.13 -16.44 7.51
CA PHE A 434 24.31 -17.49 8.08
C PHE A 434 23.81 -18.43 6.99
N THR A 435 23.61 -19.70 7.37
CA THR A 435 22.75 -20.60 6.60
C THR A 435 21.33 -20.03 6.55
N GLN A 436 20.50 -20.50 5.62
CA GLN A 436 19.10 -20.07 5.55
C GLN A 436 18.38 -20.27 6.89
N GLN A 437 18.49 -21.47 7.48
CA GLN A 437 17.91 -21.77 8.78
C GLN A 437 18.51 -20.87 9.88
N GLY A 438 19.84 -20.70 9.91
CA GLY A 438 20.49 -19.86 10.90
C GLY A 438 20.11 -18.37 10.83
N PHE A 439 19.68 -17.89 9.65
CA PHE A 439 19.07 -16.58 9.48
C PHE A 439 17.63 -16.54 10.00
N LEU A 440 16.81 -17.52 9.64
CA LEU A 440 15.42 -17.62 10.10
C LEU A 440 15.33 -17.72 11.63
N ASP A 441 16.24 -18.46 12.27
CA ASP A 441 16.34 -18.59 13.73
C ASP A 441 16.73 -17.28 14.44
N ARG A 442 17.15 -16.25 13.70
CA ARG A 442 17.56 -14.94 14.22
C ARG A 442 16.62 -13.82 13.81
N ASP A 443 15.92 -13.98 12.68
CA ASP A 443 15.00 -12.99 12.14
C ASP A 443 13.66 -12.99 12.91
N VAL A 444 13.66 -12.43 14.11
CA VAL A 444 12.45 -12.24 14.94
C VAL A 444 11.38 -11.39 14.26
N SER A 445 11.72 -10.68 13.19
CA SER A 445 10.77 -9.90 12.40
C SER A 445 9.98 -10.75 11.40
N ASN A 446 10.36 -12.02 11.21
CA ASN A 446 9.58 -12.99 10.46
C ASN A 446 8.40 -13.49 11.32
N PRO A 447 7.14 -13.40 10.84
CA PRO A 447 5.97 -13.88 11.57
C PRO A 447 5.97 -15.38 11.91
N SER A 448 6.72 -16.18 11.17
CA SER A 448 6.92 -17.60 11.46
C SER A 448 7.91 -17.86 12.61
N HIS A 449 8.63 -16.84 13.11
CA HIS A 449 9.58 -17.00 14.21
C HIS A 449 8.85 -17.12 15.57
N PRO A 450 9.22 -18.06 16.45
CA PRO A 450 8.58 -18.24 17.77
C PRO A 450 8.58 -17.01 18.72
N ALA A 451 9.49 -16.05 18.50
CA ALA A 451 9.64 -14.86 19.33
C ALA A 451 9.01 -13.62 18.68
N HIS A 452 8.38 -13.78 17.50
CA HIS A 452 7.70 -12.70 16.81
C HIS A 452 6.60 -12.04 17.67
N PRO A 453 5.73 -12.79 18.38
CA PRO A 453 4.75 -12.16 19.27
C PRO A 453 5.38 -11.27 20.34
N ALA A 454 6.50 -11.71 20.93
CA ALA A 454 7.22 -10.91 21.93
C ALA A 454 7.85 -9.64 21.33
N LEU A 455 8.27 -9.68 20.05
CA LEU A 455 8.71 -8.47 19.34
C LEU A 455 7.54 -7.51 19.15
N LEU A 456 6.36 -8.00 18.76
CA LEU A 456 5.16 -7.17 18.61
C LEU A 456 4.80 -6.50 19.96
N ASP A 457 4.79 -7.25 21.06
CA ASP A 457 4.54 -6.69 22.40
C ASP A 457 5.50 -5.55 22.77
N ILE A 458 6.78 -5.67 22.38
CA ILE A 458 7.77 -4.61 22.57
C ILE A 458 7.43 -3.41 21.68
N LEU A 459 7.19 -3.62 20.39
CA LEU A 459 6.89 -2.55 19.43
C LEU A 459 5.59 -1.80 19.78
N ALA A 460 4.64 -2.45 20.45
CA ALA A 460 3.40 -1.83 20.93
C ALA A 460 3.66 -0.74 22.00
N ARG A 461 4.80 -0.78 22.70
CA ARG A 461 5.10 0.16 23.78
C ARG A 461 5.15 1.62 23.27
N PRO A 462 4.67 2.60 24.06
CA PRO A 462 4.61 4.00 23.64
C PRO A 462 5.96 4.58 23.19
N VAL A 463 7.06 4.16 23.82
CA VAL A 463 8.42 4.62 23.53
C VAL A 463 8.78 4.52 22.04
N PHE A 464 8.31 3.49 21.34
CA PHE A 464 8.59 3.27 19.92
C PHE A 464 7.78 4.18 18.97
N GLY A 465 6.97 5.09 19.53
CA GLY A 465 6.28 6.17 18.81
C GLY A 465 6.82 7.54 19.13
N GLY A 466 7.90 7.62 19.88
CA GLY A 466 8.62 8.86 20.09
C GLY A 466 9.12 9.44 18.75
N PRO A 467 9.19 10.77 18.64
CA PRO A 467 9.71 11.44 17.44
C PRO A 467 11.21 11.15 17.20
N ASP A 468 11.91 10.69 18.23
CA ASP A 468 13.32 10.28 18.23
C ASP A 468 13.51 8.80 17.85
N VAL A 469 12.44 8.07 17.50
CA VAL A 469 12.51 6.65 17.14
C VAL A 469 12.10 6.42 15.69
N ASP A 470 13.07 6.02 14.87
CA ASP A 470 12.89 5.61 13.49
C ASP A 470 12.89 4.07 13.37
N LEU A 471 11.70 3.47 13.28
CA LEU A 471 11.56 2.02 13.12
C LEU A 471 11.97 1.45 11.73
N GLY A 472 12.58 2.23 10.84
CA GLY A 472 13.01 1.77 9.52
C GLY A 472 12.02 0.84 8.79
N ASN A 473 12.48 -0.33 8.36
CA ASN A 473 11.63 -1.34 7.72
C ASN A 473 10.87 -2.25 8.71
N LEU A 474 10.91 -1.98 10.01
CA LEU A 474 10.08 -2.62 11.05
C LEU A 474 8.76 -1.89 11.32
N ALA A 475 8.57 -0.66 10.85
CA ALA A 475 7.36 0.11 11.18
C ALA A 475 6.03 -0.60 10.85
N PRO A 476 5.90 -1.38 9.76
CA PRO A 476 4.69 -2.16 9.52
C PRO A 476 4.33 -3.10 10.67
N LEU A 477 5.34 -3.70 11.31
CA LEU A 477 5.12 -4.59 12.46
C LEU A 477 4.59 -3.85 13.68
N ARG A 478 4.87 -2.54 13.81
CA ARG A 478 4.25 -1.74 14.87
C ARG A 478 2.79 -1.44 14.59
N ALA A 479 2.41 -1.26 13.33
CA ALA A 479 1.00 -1.14 12.97
C ALA A 479 0.24 -2.45 13.21
N GLU A 480 0.92 -3.59 13.08
CA GLU A 480 0.41 -4.92 13.48
C GLU A 480 0.36 -5.09 15.00
N ALA A 481 1.39 -4.61 15.72
CA ALA A 481 1.49 -4.66 17.17
C ALA A 481 0.59 -3.67 17.91
N ALA A 482 0.13 -2.62 17.22
CA ALA A 482 -0.83 -1.70 17.80
C ALA A 482 -1.99 -2.56 18.32
N PRO A 483 -2.35 -2.44 19.61
CA PRO A 483 -3.51 -3.16 20.09
C PRO A 483 -4.64 -2.83 19.13
N VAL A 484 -5.37 -3.86 18.67
CA VAL A 484 -6.77 -3.65 18.30
C VAL A 484 -7.28 -2.80 19.45
N ARG A 485 -7.53 -1.50 19.21
CA ARG A 485 -8.01 -0.62 20.28
C ARG A 485 -9.11 -1.44 20.94
N PRO A 486 -9.02 -1.78 22.25
CA PRO A 486 -10.13 -2.45 22.89
C PRO A 486 -11.31 -1.59 22.51
N GLY A 487 -12.23 -2.20 21.76
CA GLY A 487 -13.44 -1.52 21.37
C GLY A 487 -13.96 -0.89 22.64
N VAL A 488 -14.39 0.36 22.56
CA VAL A 488 -15.21 0.95 23.62
C VAL A 488 -16.24 -0.12 24.02
N GLY A 489 -16.02 -0.77 25.17
CA GLY A 489 -16.80 -1.93 25.62
C GLY A 489 -16.12 -3.31 25.63
N GLU A 490 -14.98 -3.50 26.29
CA GLU A 490 -14.79 -4.69 27.15
C GLU A 490 -15.34 -4.43 28.56
N GLY A 491 -16.40 -3.61 28.63
CA GLY A 491 -17.33 -3.58 29.74
C GLY A 491 -18.60 -4.29 29.29
N ARG A 492 -18.77 -5.55 29.70
CA ARG A 492 -20.06 -6.25 29.88
C ARG A 492 -21.22 -5.73 29.00
N ALA A 493 -21.37 -6.31 27.81
CA ALA A 493 -22.65 -6.32 27.11
C ALA A 493 -22.72 -7.57 26.22
N GLU A 494 -22.88 -8.74 26.85
CA GLU A 494 -23.41 -9.90 26.14
C GLU A 494 -24.76 -9.50 25.51
N GLY A 495 -24.85 -9.54 24.18
CA GLY A 495 -26.13 -9.60 23.46
C GLY A 495 -26.61 -8.37 22.69
N ARG A 496 -25.93 -7.21 22.69
CA ARG A 496 -26.44 -6.03 21.93
C ARG A 496 -25.86 -5.96 20.51
N ALA A 497 -26.72 -6.04 19.49
CA ALA A 497 -26.32 -5.94 18.09
C ALA A 497 -25.72 -4.57 17.75
N LEU A 498 -24.68 -4.55 16.88
CA LEU A 498 -24.06 -3.30 16.42
C LEU A 498 -25.08 -2.40 15.70
N PRO A 499 -25.15 -1.10 16.04
CA PRO A 499 -26.07 -0.17 15.37
C PRO A 499 -25.71 0.00 13.90
N LYS A 500 -26.72 -0.02 13.04
CA LYS A 500 -26.63 0.14 11.58
C LYS A 500 -27.43 1.35 11.14
N LEU A 501 -26.82 2.28 10.42
CA LEU A 501 -27.52 3.40 9.78
C LEU A 501 -27.81 3.08 8.31
N VAL A 502 -29.09 3.07 7.95
CA VAL A 502 -29.56 2.91 6.57
C VAL A 502 -30.07 4.27 6.07
N VAL A 503 -29.36 4.84 5.10
CA VAL A 503 -29.70 6.12 4.49
C VAL A 503 -30.49 5.90 3.20
N PHE A 504 -31.74 6.34 3.19
CA PHE A 504 -32.65 6.25 2.06
C PHE A 504 -32.57 7.51 1.19
N GLY A 505 -32.59 7.32 -0.13
CA GLY A 505 -32.62 8.45 -1.06
C GLY A 505 -32.76 8.02 -2.52
N LEU A 506 -32.26 8.87 -3.42
CA LEU A 506 -32.17 8.60 -4.85
C LEU A 506 -30.73 8.70 -5.34
N PRO A 507 -30.40 8.10 -6.51
CA PRO A 507 -29.19 8.47 -7.22
C PRO A 507 -29.13 9.99 -7.40
N ARG A 508 -27.95 10.58 -7.20
CA ARG A 508 -27.70 12.04 -7.37
C ARG A 508 -28.39 12.96 -6.37
N SER A 509 -28.82 12.42 -5.22
CA SER A 509 -29.33 13.16 -4.05
C SER A 509 -28.27 13.90 -3.22
N GLY A 510 -26.98 13.80 -3.58
CA GLY A 510 -25.88 14.31 -2.74
C GLY A 510 -25.34 13.30 -1.72
N SER A 511 -25.88 12.08 -1.69
CA SER A 511 -25.45 10.99 -0.81
C SER A 511 -23.96 10.68 -0.83
N ASN A 512 -23.26 10.86 -1.95
CA ASN A 512 -21.81 10.63 -2.00
C ASN A 512 -21.03 11.57 -1.07
N ARG A 513 -21.45 12.84 -0.99
CA ARG A 513 -20.81 13.84 -0.12
C ARG A 513 -21.08 13.53 1.34
N LEU A 514 -22.33 13.19 1.69
CA LEU A 514 -22.69 12.71 3.02
C LEU A 514 -21.85 11.50 3.45
N PHE A 515 -21.69 10.51 2.57
CA PHE A 515 -20.92 9.30 2.87
C PHE A 515 -19.41 9.53 2.88
N GLU A 516 -18.90 10.58 2.22
CA GLU A 516 -17.50 11.01 2.40
C GLU A 516 -17.25 11.61 3.78
N ILE A 517 -18.19 12.42 4.30
CA ILE A 517 -18.11 12.93 5.68
C ILE A 517 -18.14 11.75 6.67
N MET A 518 -19.09 10.82 6.51
CA MET A 518 -19.17 9.63 7.36
C MET A 518 -17.89 8.77 7.32
N ARG A 519 -17.22 8.66 6.17
CA ARG A 519 -15.95 7.92 6.04
C ARG A 519 -14.77 8.57 6.76
N GLY A 520 -14.88 9.85 7.13
CA GLY A 520 -13.89 10.53 7.97
C GLY A 520 -13.91 10.06 9.43
N HIS A 521 -14.98 9.37 9.86
CA HIS A 521 -15.05 8.71 11.16
C HIS A 521 -14.52 7.29 11.05
N GLU A 522 -13.30 7.06 11.53
CA GLU A 522 -12.65 5.77 11.42
C GLU A 522 -13.38 4.68 12.20
N GLU A 523 -14.12 5.00 13.26
CA GLU A 523 -14.86 4.02 14.04
C GLU A 523 -16.03 3.40 13.28
N LEU A 524 -16.46 4.02 12.16
CA LEU A 524 -17.59 3.58 11.35
C LEU A 524 -17.18 2.75 10.16
N PHE A 525 -17.94 1.68 9.94
CA PHE A 525 -17.83 0.84 8.76
C PHE A 525 -18.77 1.33 7.65
N VAL A 526 -18.35 2.38 6.94
CA VAL A 526 -19.17 3.04 5.91
C VAL A 526 -19.01 2.38 4.53
N LEU A 527 -20.11 1.88 3.97
CA LEU A 527 -20.20 1.26 2.64
C LEU A 527 -21.11 2.07 1.72
N ALA A 528 -21.23 1.71 0.44
CA ALA A 528 -22.07 2.43 -0.52
C ALA A 528 -23.41 1.71 -0.74
N GLU A 529 -23.83 1.52 -1.99
CA GLU A 529 -25.07 0.81 -2.33
C GLU A 529 -24.86 -0.71 -2.35
N VAL A 530 -24.79 -1.34 -1.16
CA VAL A 530 -24.50 -2.79 -1.05
C VAL A 530 -25.58 -3.71 -1.63
N PHE A 531 -26.82 -3.24 -1.71
CA PHE A 531 -27.96 -3.98 -2.29
C PHE A 531 -28.23 -3.60 -3.76
N ASN A 532 -27.31 -2.92 -4.44
CA ASN A 532 -27.56 -2.50 -5.82
C ASN A 532 -27.48 -3.71 -6.77
N PRO A 533 -28.46 -3.92 -7.67
CA PRO A 533 -28.44 -5.03 -8.63
C PRO A 533 -27.22 -5.06 -9.57
N ALA A 534 -26.56 -3.91 -9.77
CA ALA A 534 -25.36 -3.79 -10.59
C ALA A 534 -24.05 -4.02 -9.80
N GLY A 535 -24.11 -4.18 -8.47
CA GLY A 535 -22.94 -4.41 -7.63
C GLY A 535 -23.16 -4.11 -6.16
N ALA A 536 -22.53 -4.88 -5.28
CA ALA A 536 -22.41 -4.62 -3.85
C ALA A 536 -21.41 -3.48 -3.56
N PHE A 537 -21.77 -2.26 -3.98
CA PHE A 537 -20.83 -1.14 -4.00
C PHE A 537 -20.31 -0.81 -2.59
N GLY A 538 -18.99 -0.74 -2.47
CA GLY A 538 -18.29 -0.64 -1.19
C GLY A 538 -17.36 -1.82 -0.91
N PHE A 539 -17.55 -2.95 -1.59
CA PHE A 539 -16.68 -4.14 -1.52
C PHE A 539 -15.48 -4.08 -2.51
N GLY A 540 -15.06 -2.87 -2.92
CA GLY A 540 -14.27 -2.64 -4.14
C GLY A 540 -12.76 -2.83 -4.05
N VAL A 541 -12.03 -1.98 -3.32
CA VAL A 541 -10.52 -1.98 -3.29
C VAL A 541 -10.00 -1.46 -1.93
N ARG A 542 -10.86 -1.42 -0.91
CA ARG A 542 -10.47 -1.33 0.50
C ARG A 542 -11.41 -2.27 1.23
N ARG A 543 -10.87 -3.30 1.90
CA ARG A 543 -11.57 -4.39 2.62
C ARG A 543 -11.73 -5.72 1.84
N SER A 544 -10.64 -6.30 1.35
CA SER A 544 -10.56 -7.74 1.01
C SER A 544 -11.23 -8.63 2.08
N GLN A 545 -11.07 -8.23 3.35
CA GLN A 545 -11.68 -8.84 4.54
C GLN A 545 -13.21 -9.02 4.51
N LEU A 546 -13.96 -8.18 3.79
CA LEU A 546 -15.43 -8.32 3.66
C LEU A 546 -15.81 -9.43 2.68
N LEU A 547 -15.13 -9.47 1.53
CA LEU A 547 -15.31 -10.53 0.55
C LEU A 547 -14.87 -11.87 1.15
N ASP A 548 -13.78 -11.86 1.90
CA ASP A 548 -13.30 -13.04 2.64
C ASP A 548 -14.28 -13.45 3.73
N HIS A 549 -14.89 -12.51 4.46
CA HIS A 549 -15.88 -12.86 5.47
C HIS A 549 -17.07 -13.58 4.85
N PHE A 550 -17.63 -13.00 3.79
CA PHE A 550 -18.76 -13.58 3.10
C PHE A 550 -18.38 -14.93 2.50
N GLY A 551 -17.22 -15.02 1.88
CA GLY A 551 -16.72 -16.27 1.29
C GLY A 551 -16.40 -17.35 2.30
N ALA A 552 -15.98 -16.99 3.51
CA ALA A 552 -15.78 -17.95 4.60
C ALA A 552 -17.09 -18.54 5.12
N ALA A 553 -18.19 -17.79 5.05
CA ALA A 553 -19.50 -18.24 5.52
C ALA A 553 -20.16 -19.28 4.60
N ASP A 554 -19.85 -19.27 3.29
CA ASP A 554 -20.48 -20.16 2.29
C ASP A 554 -19.49 -20.88 1.36
N GLY A 555 -18.19 -20.82 1.65
CA GLY A 555 -17.13 -21.42 0.84
C GLY A 555 -16.92 -20.76 -0.53
N THR A 556 -17.55 -19.62 -0.83
CA THR A 556 -17.51 -18.99 -2.14
C THR A 556 -16.43 -17.91 -2.23
N VAL A 557 -15.50 -18.03 -3.19
CA VAL A 557 -14.57 -16.93 -3.49
C VAL A 557 -15.25 -15.89 -4.39
N TYR A 558 -15.59 -14.74 -3.82
CA TYR A 558 -16.21 -13.62 -4.52
C TYR A 558 -15.16 -12.78 -5.28
N ARG A 559 -15.37 -12.57 -6.58
CA ARG A 559 -14.42 -11.89 -7.49
C ARG A 559 -14.38 -10.36 -7.34
N GLY A 560 -15.12 -9.80 -6.39
CA GLY A 560 -15.24 -8.37 -6.13
C GLY A 560 -16.69 -7.90 -6.00
N GLN A 561 -16.87 -6.60 -5.79
CA GLN A 561 -18.20 -6.00 -5.60
C GLN A 561 -19.21 -6.23 -6.73
N ARG A 562 -18.79 -6.64 -7.93
CA ARG A 562 -19.69 -6.94 -9.06
C ARG A 562 -19.95 -8.44 -9.26
N ASP A 563 -19.51 -9.29 -8.33
CA ASP A 563 -19.76 -10.72 -8.41
C ASP A 563 -21.27 -11.01 -8.30
N SER A 564 -21.84 -11.67 -9.31
CA SER A 564 -23.28 -11.94 -9.37
C SER A 564 -23.77 -12.82 -8.21
N ARG A 565 -22.91 -13.65 -7.63
CA ARG A 565 -23.25 -14.49 -6.47
C ARG A 565 -23.40 -13.64 -5.21
N LEU A 566 -22.49 -12.70 -4.99
CA LEU A 566 -22.54 -11.77 -3.85
C LEU A 566 -23.78 -10.90 -3.93
N ILE A 567 -24.05 -10.36 -5.13
CA ILE A 567 -25.24 -9.53 -5.39
C ILE A 567 -26.51 -10.34 -5.10
N ARG A 568 -26.60 -11.59 -5.59
CA ARG A 568 -27.75 -12.46 -5.32
C ARG A 568 -27.93 -12.74 -3.82
N ARG A 569 -26.84 -13.06 -3.11
CA ARG A 569 -26.88 -13.34 -1.68
C ARG A 569 -27.38 -12.15 -0.86
N LEU A 570 -26.83 -10.96 -1.11
CA LEU A 570 -27.27 -9.73 -0.44
C LEU A 570 -28.70 -9.33 -0.80
N ALA A 571 -29.18 -9.68 -2.00
CA ALA A 571 -30.53 -9.39 -2.45
C ALA A 571 -31.58 -10.38 -1.92
N GLN A 572 -31.19 -11.63 -1.65
CA GLN A 572 -32.07 -12.69 -1.13
C GLN A 572 -32.56 -12.36 0.28
N ASP A 573 -31.64 -11.96 1.16
CA ASP A 573 -31.97 -11.52 2.52
C ASP A 573 -31.13 -10.30 2.91
N PRO A 574 -31.66 -9.08 2.66
CA PRO A 574 -30.97 -7.84 3.02
C PRO A 574 -30.67 -7.72 4.52
N SER A 575 -31.54 -8.26 5.38
CA SER A 575 -31.38 -8.21 6.83
C SER A 575 -30.21 -9.09 7.27
N ALA A 576 -30.18 -10.35 6.82
CA ALA A 576 -29.08 -11.26 7.11
C ALA A 576 -27.76 -10.77 6.49
N GLY A 577 -27.81 -10.24 5.27
CA GLY A 577 -26.64 -9.63 4.62
C GLY A 577 -26.09 -8.44 5.41
N LEU A 578 -26.94 -7.58 5.97
CA LEU A 578 -26.50 -6.46 6.80
C LEU A 578 -25.94 -6.93 8.15
N ASP A 579 -26.49 -7.99 8.74
CA ASP A 579 -25.93 -8.62 9.95
C ASP A 579 -24.53 -9.17 9.72
N GLU A 580 -24.31 -9.78 8.57
CA GLU A 580 -23.00 -10.30 8.21
C GLU A 580 -21.98 -9.20 7.97
N ILE A 581 -22.39 -8.11 7.31
CA ILE A 581 -21.57 -6.90 7.21
C ILE A 581 -21.23 -6.37 8.61
N ALA A 582 -22.18 -6.35 9.54
CA ALA A 582 -21.95 -5.88 10.91
C ALA A 582 -21.04 -6.81 11.71
N ARG A 583 -21.15 -8.14 11.54
CA ARG A 583 -20.19 -9.09 12.12
C ARG A 583 -18.77 -8.86 11.60
N ALA A 584 -18.62 -8.60 10.30
CA ALA A 584 -17.33 -8.18 9.74
C ALA A 584 -16.83 -6.87 10.35
N ALA A 585 -17.70 -5.87 10.45
CA ALA A 585 -17.36 -4.58 11.06
C ALA A 585 -16.88 -4.76 12.52
N HIS A 586 -17.59 -5.58 13.30
CA HIS A 586 -17.26 -5.87 14.69
C HIS A 586 -15.87 -6.48 14.84
N ARG A 587 -15.55 -7.51 14.05
CA ARG A 587 -14.23 -8.15 14.05
C ARG A 587 -13.10 -7.21 13.62
N LEU A 588 -13.43 -6.13 12.94
CA LEU A 588 -12.49 -5.07 12.54
C LEU A 588 -12.46 -3.91 13.53
N GLY A 589 -12.99 -4.09 14.75
CA GLY A 589 -12.99 -3.09 15.82
C GLY A 589 -13.88 -1.87 15.54
N ARG A 590 -14.89 -2.00 14.67
CA ARG A 590 -15.79 -0.89 14.32
C ARG A 590 -17.03 -0.89 15.21
N CYS A 591 -17.51 0.30 15.53
CA CYS A 591 -18.65 0.50 16.44
C CYS A 591 -20.00 0.64 15.71
N GLY A 592 -20.01 0.60 14.37
CA GLY A 592 -21.25 0.72 13.59
C GLY A 592 -21.06 0.56 12.09
N VAL A 593 -22.18 0.39 11.38
CA VAL A 593 -22.22 0.25 9.92
C VAL A 593 -23.10 1.34 9.32
N ALA A 594 -22.71 1.92 8.18
CA ALA A 594 -23.56 2.83 7.41
C ALA A 594 -23.65 2.40 5.94
N ILE A 595 -24.87 2.31 5.39
CA ILE A 595 -25.16 1.96 3.98
C ILE A 595 -26.19 2.90 3.36
N LYS A 596 -26.23 2.98 2.03
CA LYS A 596 -27.27 3.72 1.29
C LYS A 596 -28.16 2.80 0.46
N VAL A 597 -29.47 3.05 0.50
CA VAL A 597 -30.49 2.26 -0.19
C VAL A 597 -31.37 3.17 -1.03
N PHE A 598 -31.48 2.86 -2.33
CA PHE A 598 -32.32 3.58 -3.27
C PHE A 598 -33.44 2.68 -3.80
N HIS A 599 -34.40 3.30 -4.49
CA HIS A 599 -35.45 2.59 -5.19
C HIS A 599 -34.87 1.48 -6.09
N GLY A 600 -35.34 0.25 -5.90
CA GLY A 600 -34.90 -0.91 -6.69
C GLY A 600 -33.55 -1.49 -6.23
N HIS A 601 -33.10 -1.22 -5.01
CA HIS A 601 -32.02 -2.00 -4.40
C HIS A 601 -32.57 -3.18 -3.57
N VAL A 602 -33.66 -2.94 -2.83
CA VAL A 602 -34.41 -4.01 -2.14
C VAL A 602 -35.68 -4.29 -2.95
N MET A 603 -35.83 -5.54 -3.42
CA MET A 603 -36.84 -5.92 -4.42
C MET A 603 -38.25 -6.08 -3.86
N SER A 604 -38.37 -6.38 -2.56
CA SER A 604 -39.64 -6.66 -1.89
C SER A 604 -39.93 -5.61 -0.82
N VAL A 605 -41.19 -5.16 -0.76
CA VAL A 605 -41.68 -4.28 0.31
C VAL A 605 -41.61 -4.98 1.67
N GLN A 606 -41.84 -6.30 1.71
CA GLN A 606 -41.73 -7.11 2.91
C GLN A 606 -40.29 -7.19 3.41
N ALA A 607 -39.31 -7.43 2.53
CA ALA A 607 -37.89 -7.42 2.89
C ALA A 607 -37.44 -6.03 3.38
N LEU A 608 -37.94 -4.97 2.75
CA LEU A 608 -37.67 -3.59 3.17
C LEU A 608 -38.30 -3.28 4.54
N ALA A 609 -39.54 -3.71 4.79
CA ALA A 609 -40.21 -3.58 6.08
C ALA A 609 -39.47 -4.36 7.18
N ALA A 610 -39.04 -5.58 6.87
CA ALA A 610 -38.25 -6.41 7.78
C ALA A 610 -36.91 -5.76 8.12
N LEU A 611 -36.23 -5.15 7.15
CA LEU A 611 -34.98 -4.41 7.40
C LEU A 611 -35.22 -3.16 8.27
N ILE A 612 -36.24 -2.37 7.96
CA ILE A 612 -36.58 -1.14 8.70
C ILE A 612 -37.05 -1.44 10.12
N GLY A 613 -37.78 -2.53 10.33
CA GLY A 613 -38.38 -2.88 11.62
C GLY A 613 -37.40 -3.28 12.72
N ARG A 614 -36.14 -3.58 12.40
CA ARG A 614 -35.17 -4.11 13.39
C ARG A 614 -34.66 -3.05 14.35
N ASP A 615 -34.63 -3.32 15.64
CA ASP A 615 -34.19 -2.34 16.66
C ASP A 615 -32.77 -1.81 16.48
N ASP A 616 -31.89 -2.60 15.88
CA ASP A 616 -30.49 -2.24 15.59
C ASP A 616 -30.31 -1.45 14.28
N VAL A 617 -31.39 -1.18 13.55
CA VAL A 617 -31.39 -0.40 12.30
C VAL A 617 -31.99 0.98 12.54
N HIS A 618 -31.16 2.01 12.37
CA HIS A 618 -31.54 3.41 12.34
C HIS A 618 -31.75 3.86 10.90
N CYS A 619 -32.77 4.70 10.66
CA CYS A 619 -33.13 5.16 9.32
C CYS A 619 -32.88 6.66 9.18
N ALA A 620 -32.40 7.09 8.03
CA ALA A 620 -32.31 8.51 7.69
C ALA A 620 -32.65 8.73 6.22
N PHE A 621 -33.05 9.95 5.86
CA PHE A 621 -33.26 10.36 4.48
C PHE A 621 -32.19 11.34 4.01
N VAL A 622 -31.76 11.18 2.75
CA VAL A 622 -31.04 12.20 2.00
C VAL A 622 -31.84 12.56 0.76
N THR A 623 -32.26 13.83 0.68
CA THR A 623 -33.17 14.30 -0.35
C THR A 623 -32.56 15.44 -1.16
N ARG A 624 -33.09 15.65 -2.36
CA ARG A 624 -32.70 16.72 -3.29
C ARG A 624 -33.89 17.03 -4.17
N ALA A 625 -33.99 18.27 -4.66
CA ALA A 625 -34.99 18.66 -5.64
C ALA A 625 -34.99 17.75 -6.88
N LEU A 626 -36.19 17.34 -7.33
CA LEU A 626 -36.39 16.29 -8.33
C LEU A 626 -35.78 16.62 -9.70
N LEU A 627 -35.91 17.86 -10.20
CA LEU A 627 -35.36 18.25 -11.49
C LEU A 627 -33.81 18.28 -11.46
N PRO A 628 -33.14 18.97 -10.52
CA PRO A 628 -31.69 18.87 -10.35
C PRO A 628 -31.15 17.45 -10.27
N SER A 629 -31.80 16.56 -9.50
CA SER A 629 -31.36 15.17 -9.39
C SER A 629 -31.54 14.41 -10.71
N TYR A 630 -32.65 14.63 -11.41
CA TYR A 630 -32.96 13.96 -12.67
C TYR A 630 -32.03 14.39 -13.80
N VAL A 631 -31.80 15.69 -13.97
CA VAL A 631 -30.85 16.22 -14.95
C VAL A 631 -29.47 15.63 -14.70
N SER A 632 -29.01 15.65 -13.45
CA SER A 632 -27.72 15.10 -13.08
C SER A 632 -27.62 13.59 -13.34
N LEU A 633 -28.71 12.85 -13.16
CA LEU A 633 -28.78 11.42 -13.47
C LEU A 633 -28.70 11.15 -14.98
N VAL A 634 -29.37 11.97 -15.79
CA VAL A 634 -29.32 11.86 -17.26
C VAL A 634 -27.90 12.12 -17.76
N LYS A 635 -27.25 13.20 -17.31
CA LYS A 635 -25.85 13.51 -17.67
C LYS A 635 -24.89 12.40 -17.27
N ALA A 636 -25.01 11.89 -16.03
CA ALA A 636 -24.15 10.81 -15.55
C ALA A 636 -24.29 9.53 -16.39
N ARG A 637 -25.51 9.15 -16.79
CA ARG A 637 -25.77 7.99 -17.66
C ARG A 637 -25.21 8.17 -19.07
N ARG A 638 -25.36 9.37 -19.64
CA ARG A 638 -24.85 9.69 -20.98
C ARG A 638 -23.33 9.65 -21.04
N ILE A 639 -22.66 10.22 -20.04
CA ILE A 639 -21.20 10.40 -20.02
C ILE A 639 -20.49 9.16 -19.47
N GLY A 640 -21.19 8.30 -18.72
CA GLY A 640 -20.60 7.18 -17.99
C GLY A 640 -19.77 7.59 -16.77
N ALA A 641 -19.82 8.86 -16.35
CA ALA A 641 -19.07 9.40 -15.23
C ALA A 641 -20.00 9.74 -14.05
N TRP A 642 -19.75 9.13 -12.90
CA TRP A 642 -20.61 9.23 -11.72
C TRP A 642 -20.08 10.19 -10.63
N SER A 643 -18.86 10.71 -10.78
CA SER A 643 -18.24 11.72 -9.92
C SER A 643 -17.06 12.42 -10.62
N ARG A 644 -16.52 13.51 -10.05
CA ARG A 644 -15.23 14.15 -10.40
C ARG A 644 -15.06 14.60 -11.87
N ARG A 645 -16.15 14.83 -12.59
CA ARG A 645 -16.15 15.36 -13.95
C ARG A 645 -17.07 16.56 -14.05
N ASP A 646 -16.58 17.66 -14.62
CA ASP A 646 -17.40 18.81 -14.98
C ASP A 646 -18.30 18.45 -16.17
N THR A 647 -19.59 18.72 -16.02
CA THR A 647 -20.68 18.39 -16.94
C THR A 647 -21.49 19.64 -17.31
N THR A 648 -21.00 20.83 -16.95
CA THR A 648 -21.67 22.12 -17.18
C THR A 648 -21.95 22.35 -18.66
N ALA A 649 -20.99 22.00 -19.54
CA ALA A 649 -21.13 22.15 -20.98
C ALA A 649 -22.05 21.11 -21.65
N ASP A 650 -22.32 19.97 -21.01
CA ASP A 650 -23.23 18.94 -21.58
C ASP A 650 -24.67 19.34 -21.33
N LYS A 651 -25.40 19.73 -22.37
CA LYS A 651 -26.82 20.11 -22.28
C LYS A 651 -27.69 19.07 -23.01
N PRO A 652 -28.08 17.96 -22.35
CA PRO A 652 -28.91 16.94 -23.01
C PRO A 652 -30.34 17.44 -23.25
N THR A 653 -31.06 16.90 -24.22
CA THR A 653 -32.51 17.13 -24.34
C THR A 653 -33.26 16.23 -23.35
N LEU A 654 -34.25 16.78 -22.63
CA LEU A 654 -35.05 16.01 -21.66
C LEU A 654 -36.46 15.72 -22.17
N SER A 655 -36.95 14.52 -21.89
CA SER A 655 -38.35 14.13 -22.13
C SER A 655 -39.20 14.44 -20.89
N LEU A 656 -40.21 15.28 -21.06
CA LEU A 656 -41.17 15.63 -20.00
C LEU A 656 -41.88 14.39 -19.45
N VAL A 657 -42.30 13.48 -20.32
CA VAL A 657 -42.95 12.22 -19.94
C VAL A 657 -42.03 11.37 -19.06
N ARG A 658 -40.74 11.24 -19.44
CA ARG A 658 -39.76 10.49 -18.65
C ARG A 658 -39.46 11.15 -17.31
N PHE A 659 -39.40 12.48 -17.26
CA PHE A 659 -39.23 13.24 -16.01
C PHE A 659 -40.41 13.06 -15.05
N LEU A 660 -41.65 13.21 -15.53
CA LEU A 660 -42.85 13.00 -14.70
C LEU A 660 -42.97 11.55 -14.22
N ALA A 661 -42.55 10.57 -15.05
CA ALA A 661 -42.46 9.18 -14.62
C ALA A 661 -41.38 8.96 -13.54
N HIS A 662 -40.24 9.66 -13.64
CA HIS A 662 -39.22 9.66 -12.59
C HIS A 662 -39.76 10.27 -11.29
N CYS A 663 -40.44 11.41 -11.35
CA CYS A 663 -41.06 12.05 -10.18
C CYS A 663 -42.03 11.11 -9.48
N ARG A 664 -42.94 10.46 -10.21
CA ARG A 664 -43.89 9.49 -9.65
C ARG A 664 -43.19 8.35 -8.92
N ARG A 665 -42.15 7.75 -9.51
CA ARG A 665 -41.38 6.68 -8.87
C ARG A 665 -40.63 7.16 -7.63
N ALA A 666 -40.01 8.33 -7.72
CA ALA A 666 -39.29 8.95 -6.61
C ALA A 666 -40.22 9.23 -5.41
N VAL A 667 -41.39 9.81 -5.68
CA VAL A 667 -42.40 10.11 -4.65
C VAL A 667 -42.97 8.83 -4.05
N ALA A 668 -43.35 7.86 -4.88
CA ALA A 668 -43.86 6.58 -4.40
C ALA A 668 -42.83 5.83 -3.53
N TRP A 669 -41.56 5.85 -3.90
CA TRP A 669 -40.47 5.29 -3.10
C TRP A 669 -40.39 5.90 -1.71
N HIS A 670 -40.27 7.23 -1.62
CA HIS A 670 -40.14 7.91 -0.33
C HIS A 670 -41.40 7.78 0.52
N ARG A 671 -42.59 7.81 -0.10
CA ARG A 671 -43.86 7.56 0.60
C ARG A 671 -43.88 6.17 1.23
N THR A 672 -43.47 5.15 0.48
CA THR A 672 -43.41 3.77 0.99
C THR A 672 -42.42 3.64 2.13
N VAL A 673 -41.19 4.15 1.98
CA VAL A 673 -40.18 4.09 3.05
C VAL A 673 -40.63 4.85 4.29
N ALA A 674 -41.17 6.07 4.14
CA ALA A 674 -41.63 6.88 5.26
C ALA A 674 -42.80 6.21 6.01
N ARG A 675 -43.74 5.60 5.28
CA ARG A 675 -44.81 4.80 5.87
C ARG A 675 -44.25 3.62 6.67
N LEU A 676 -43.32 2.85 6.10
CA LEU A 676 -42.70 1.70 6.79
C LEU A 676 -41.93 2.11 8.05
N ILE A 677 -41.20 3.23 8.02
CA ILE A 677 -40.50 3.78 9.19
C ILE A 677 -41.50 4.15 10.28
N SER A 678 -42.62 4.80 9.91
CA SER A 678 -43.68 5.16 10.85
C SER A 678 -44.41 3.94 11.42
N GLU A 679 -44.69 2.92 10.60
CA GLU A 679 -45.30 1.65 11.03
C GLU A 679 -44.38 0.88 11.98
N ALA A 680 -43.06 1.02 11.83
CA ALA A 680 -42.07 0.48 12.78
C ALA A 680 -41.91 1.34 14.05
N GLY A 681 -42.67 2.42 14.21
CA GLY A 681 -42.59 3.31 15.38
C GLY A 681 -41.31 4.14 15.46
N LYS A 682 -40.61 4.35 14.33
CA LYS A 682 -39.31 5.03 14.28
C LYS A 682 -39.40 6.45 13.73
N THR A 683 -38.43 7.27 14.11
CA THR A 683 -38.17 8.57 13.50
C THR A 683 -36.94 8.49 12.60
N ALA A 684 -36.91 9.29 11.54
CA ALA A 684 -35.78 9.36 10.62
C ALA A 684 -35.41 10.82 10.33
N PRO A 685 -34.17 11.27 10.63
CA PRO A 685 -33.73 12.60 10.24
C PRO A 685 -33.71 12.74 8.72
N VAL A 686 -33.95 13.97 8.24
CA VAL A 686 -33.99 14.29 6.81
C VAL A 686 -32.90 15.31 6.50
N TRP A 687 -31.92 14.91 5.71
CA TRP A 687 -30.87 15.80 5.20
C TRP A 687 -31.18 16.23 3.77
N ARG A 688 -31.70 17.44 3.61
CA ARG A 688 -31.97 18.01 2.28
C ARG A 688 -30.68 18.62 1.73
N TYR A 689 -30.25 18.17 0.56
CA TYR A 689 -29.00 18.61 -0.06
C TYR A 689 -28.90 20.14 -0.16
N GLU A 690 -29.99 20.81 -0.50
CA GLU A 690 -30.06 22.26 -0.66
C GLU A 690 -29.75 23.02 0.65
N ASP A 691 -30.06 22.43 1.81
CA ASP A 691 -29.89 23.09 3.11
C ASP A 691 -28.42 23.16 3.55
N TRP A 692 -27.57 22.25 3.04
CA TRP A 692 -26.19 22.13 3.49
C TRP A 692 -25.16 22.16 2.36
N ALA A 693 -25.55 22.06 1.08
CA ALA A 693 -24.62 22.04 -0.05
C ALA A 693 -23.78 23.32 -0.20
N THR A 694 -24.28 24.46 0.30
CA THR A 694 -23.60 25.76 0.30
C THR A 694 -22.86 26.06 1.60
N ALA A 695 -23.08 25.26 2.65
CA ALA A 695 -22.39 25.43 3.92
C ALA A 695 -20.89 25.11 3.80
N SER A 696 -20.08 25.70 4.66
CA SER A 696 -18.64 25.40 4.71
C SER A 696 -18.42 23.91 5.03
N PRO A 697 -17.30 23.29 4.57
CA PRO A 697 -17.00 21.89 4.89
C PRO A 697 -17.08 21.56 6.39
N THR A 698 -16.64 22.48 7.26
CA THR A 698 -16.73 22.35 8.72
C THR A 698 -18.18 22.41 9.21
N ALA A 699 -19.02 23.26 8.65
CA ALA A 699 -20.44 23.32 9.03
C ALA A 699 -21.20 22.06 8.58
N GLN A 700 -20.89 21.53 7.40
CA GLN A 700 -21.42 20.25 6.92
C GLN A 700 -21.02 19.09 7.84
N GLU A 701 -19.74 19.04 8.22
CA GLU A 701 -19.21 18.01 9.13
C GLU A 701 -19.90 18.08 10.50
N ARG A 702 -19.91 19.24 11.16
CA ARG A 702 -20.59 19.41 12.46
C ARG A 702 -22.04 18.95 12.44
N ALA A 703 -22.79 19.32 11.40
CA ALA A 703 -24.20 18.95 11.27
C ALA A 703 -24.38 17.43 11.10
N VAL A 704 -23.55 16.78 10.29
CA VAL A 704 -23.59 15.33 10.10
C VAL A 704 -23.14 14.62 11.38
N SER A 705 -22.00 14.98 11.96
CA SER A 705 -21.47 14.35 13.16
C SER A 705 -22.40 14.52 14.36
N ALA A 706 -23.11 15.65 14.48
CA ALA A 706 -24.16 15.81 15.49
C ALA A 706 -25.31 14.81 15.29
N ALA A 707 -25.82 14.68 14.07
CA ALA A 707 -26.88 13.71 13.77
C ALA A 707 -26.43 12.24 13.88
N LEU A 708 -25.13 11.96 13.71
CA LEU A 708 -24.57 10.64 13.93
C LEU A 708 -24.52 10.27 15.42
N LYS A 709 -24.44 11.23 16.34
CA LYS A 709 -24.42 10.96 17.78
C LYS A 709 -25.72 10.36 18.30
N ASP A 710 -26.84 10.60 17.63
CA ASP A 710 -28.12 9.95 17.94
C ASP A 710 -28.08 8.43 17.70
N VAL A 711 -27.20 7.98 16.80
CA VAL A 711 -26.97 6.56 16.50
C VAL A 711 -25.76 6.02 17.27
N TRP A 712 -24.71 6.83 17.38
CA TRP A 712 -23.42 6.48 17.98
C TRP A 712 -22.98 7.57 18.97
N PRO A 713 -23.44 7.53 20.24
CA PRO A 713 -23.15 8.59 21.22
C PRO A 713 -21.66 8.80 21.50
N ALA A 714 -20.87 7.73 21.39
CA ALA A 714 -19.43 7.72 21.64
C ALA A 714 -18.57 8.04 20.39
N LEU A 715 -19.18 8.48 19.29
CA LEU A 715 -18.46 8.76 18.04
C LEU A 715 -17.54 9.98 18.20
N ALA A 716 -16.24 9.81 17.93
CA ALA A 716 -15.30 10.92 17.98
C ALA A 716 -15.46 11.84 16.77
N ALA A 717 -14.88 13.05 16.88
CA ALA A 717 -14.77 13.94 15.73
C ALA A 717 -13.87 13.32 14.65
N PRO A 718 -14.16 13.54 13.36
CA PRO A 718 -13.37 12.95 12.29
C PRO A 718 -11.96 13.55 12.25
N GLU A 719 -10.93 12.70 12.12
CA GLU A 719 -9.51 13.14 12.10
C GLU A 719 -9.16 13.95 10.84
N THR A 720 -9.90 13.75 9.75
CA THR A 720 -9.68 14.45 8.48
C THR A 720 -10.98 15.04 7.94
N LEU A 721 -10.95 16.34 7.63
CA LEU A 721 -12.08 17.01 6.98
C LEU A 721 -12.13 16.65 5.48
N PRO A 722 -13.30 16.30 4.93
CA PRO A 722 -13.41 15.96 3.52
C PRO A 722 -13.12 17.17 2.61
N ARG A 723 -12.23 16.97 1.62
CA ARG A 723 -11.96 17.95 0.53
C ARG A 723 -13.25 18.48 -0.07
N THR A 724 -13.35 19.76 -0.40
CA THR A 724 -14.54 20.35 -1.06
C THR A 724 -14.83 19.62 -2.37
N LEU A 725 -15.93 18.85 -2.44
CA LEU A 725 -16.40 18.32 -3.72
C LEU A 725 -17.05 19.46 -4.49
N SER A 726 -16.41 19.91 -5.58
CA SER A 726 -17.06 20.84 -6.50
C SER A 726 -18.28 20.19 -7.15
N PRO A 727 -19.41 20.91 -7.31
CA PRO A 727 -20.52 20.45 -8.11
C PRO A 727 -20.05 20.06 -9.51
N GLN A 728 -20.52 18.91 -10.01
CA GLN A 728 -20.24 18.48 -11.39
C GLN A 728 -20.93 19.37 -12.42
N ASP A 729 -21.99 20.06 -12.03
CA ASP A 729 -22.66 21.04 -12.87
C ASP A 729 -22.71 22.33 -12.08
N ARG A 730 -22.06 23.36 -12.61
CA ARG A 730 -21.89 24.66 -11.94
C ARG A 730 -23.01 25.63 -12.28
N GLU A 731 -23.89 25.29 -13.22
CA GLU A 731 -25.02 26.12 -13.61
C GLU A 731 -26.07 26.16 -12.48
N PRO A 732 -26.36 27.34 -11.89
CA PRO A 732 -27.33 27.45 -10.80
C PRO A 732 -28.77 27.13 -11.21
N ASP A 733 -29.23 27.52 -12.40
CA ASP A 733 -30.60 27.24 -12.86
C ASP A 733 -30.70 25.81 -13.42
N PRO A 734 -31.45 24.88 -12.79
CA PRO A 734 -31.63 23.53 -13.30
C PRO A 734 -32.23 23.47 -14.69
N PHE A 735 -33.00 24.47 -15.12
CA PHE A 735 -33.53 24.55 -16.48
C PHE A 735 -32.46 24.95 -17.51
N ALA A 736 -31.40 25.66 -17.12
CA ALA A 736 -30.28 26.00 -18.00
C ALA A 736 -29.26 24.84 -18.16
N ARG A 737 -29.38 23.79 -17.35
CA ARG A 737 -28.51 22.60 -17.38
C ARG A 737 -28.77 21.64 -18.54
N PHE A 738 -29.81 21.85 -19.32
CA PHE A 738 -30.23 20.95 -20.40
C PHE A 738 -30.80 21.77 -21.57
N ALA A 739 -30.90 21.16 -22.76
CA ALA A 739 -31.40 21.83 -23.95
C ALA A 739 -32.91 22.11 -23.83
N ASP A 740 -33.37 23.23 -24.40
CA ASP A 740 -34.79 23.63 -24.44
C ASP A 740 -35.46 23.80 -23.07
N GLY A 741 -34.69 24.20 -22.05
CA GLY A 741 -35.17 24.38 -20.68
C GLY A 741 -36.37 25.32 -20.52
N ALA A 742 -36.43 26.39 -21.31
CA ALA A 742 -37.55 27.34 -21.29
C ALA A 742 -38.87 26.68 -21.75
N ALA A 743 -38.83 25.94 -22.85
CA ALA A 743 -39.98 25.19 -23.35
C ALA A 743 -40.40 24.09 -22.37
N PHE A 744 -39.43 23.41 -21.74
CA PHE A 744 -39.70 22.40 -20.72
C PHE A 744 -40.38 23.00 -19.47
N ARG A 745 -39.95 24.20 -19.06
CA ARG A 745 -40.56 24.95 -17.95
C ARG A 745 -42.01 25.31 -18.25
N ALA A 746 -42.30 25.83 -19.45
CA ALA A 746 -43.66 26.13 -19.89
C ALA A 746 -44.55 24.88 -19.90
N ALA A 747 -44.05 23.77 -20.45
CA ALA A 747 -44.80 22.52 -20.52
C ALA A 747 -45.09 21.87 -19.15
N LEU A 748 -44.24 22.12 -18.13
CA LEU A 748 -44.52 21.75 -16.74
C LEU A 748 -45.60 22.65 -16.11
N ALA A 749 -45.56 23.96 -16.38
CA ALA A 749 -46.54 24.91 -15.87
C ALA A 749 -47.95 24.61 -16.39
N GLU A 750 -48.10 24.35 -17.70
CA GLU A 750 -49.37 23.93 -18.33
C GLU A 750 -50.00 22.69 -17.68
N ARG A 751 -49.17 21.81 -17.12
CA ARG A 751 -49.60 20.56 -16.47
C ARG A 751 -49.75 20.68 -14.96
N GLY A 752 -49.57 21.89 -14.39
CA GLY A 752 -49.60 22.11 -12.95
C GLY A 752 -48.51 21.34 -12.19
N ALA A 753 -47.37 21.06 -12.84
CA ALA A 753 -46.30 20.21 -12.32
C ALA A 753 -44.99 20.98 -12.08
N LEU A 754 -45.02 22.31 -12.16
CA LEU A 754 -43.83 23.14 -12.01
C LEU A 754 -43.22 23.05 -10.60
N ASP A 755 -44.05 23.00 -9.56
CA ASP A 755 -43.59 22.92 -8.16
C ASP A 755 -42.83 21.61 -7.87
N TYR A 756 -43.19 20.53 -8.57
CA TYR A 756 -42.49 19.26 -8.47
C TYR A 756 -41.04 19.35 -8.96
N ALA A 757 -40.69 20.31 -9.82
CA ALA A 757 -39.30 20.47 -10.28
C ALA A 757 -38.35 20.85 -9.14
N TRP A 758 -38.82 21.66 -8.21
CA TRP A 758 -38.04 22.26 -7.12
C TRP A 758 -38.22 21.57 -5.78
N THR A 759 -39.27 20.76 -5.66
CA THR A 759 -39.57 20.03 -4.42
C THR A 759 -38.77 18.73 -4.37
N ASP A 760 -38.35 18.32 -3.17
CA ASP A 760 -37.78 17.01 -2.95
C ASP A 760 -38.87 15.92 -2.87
N ALA A 761 -38.50 14.67 -3.13
CA ALA A 761 -39.46 13.57 -3.24
C ALA A 761 -40.23 13.28 -1.93
N LEU A 762 -39.66 13.57 -0.76
CA LEU A 762 -40.30 13.31 0.54
C LEU A 762 -41.33 14.40 0.85
N THR A 763 -41.00 15.66 0.58
CA THR A 763 -41.95 16.77 0.65
C THR A 763 -43.08 16.59 -0.36
N ALA A 764 -42.75 16.23 -1.60
CA ALA A 764 -43.75 15.96 -2.64
C ALA A 764 -44.65 14.74 -2.32
N ALA A 765 -44.18 13.78 -1.52
CA ALA A 765 -45.01 12.67 -1.05
C ALA A 765 -46.17 13.10 -0.16
N ARG A 766 -46.08 14.28 0.47
CA ARG A 766 -47.10 14.89 1.33
C ARG A 766 -48.06 15.83 0.57
N ILE A 767 -47.81 16.10 -0.71
CA ILE A 767 -48.63 16.96 -1.58
C ILE A 767 -49.61 16.08 -2.39
N ALA A 768 -50.72 16.67 -2.86
CA ALA A 768 -51.73 16.01 -3.70
C ALA A 768 -51.10 15.35 -4.95
N PRO A 769 -51.60 14.18 -5.40
CA PRO A 769 -51.02 13.44 -6.53
C PRO A 769 -51.07 14.24 -7.84
N LEU A 770 -50.03 14.09 -8.68
CA LEU A 770 -50.05 14.58 -10.06
C LEU A 770 -51.29 14.04 -10.81
N ARG A 771 -52.25 14.92 -11.15
CA ARG A 771 -53.44 14.56 -11.92
C ARG A 771 -53.03 14.03 -13.31
N THR A 772 -53.57 12.88 -13.70
CA THR A 772 -53.35 12.30 -15.02
C THR A 772 -54.09 13.10 -16.08
N ALA A 773 -53.38 13.67 -17.06
CA ALA A 773 -54.01 13.99 -18.33
C ALA A 773 -54.37 12.65 -19.02
N ARG A 774 -55.65 12.49 -19.40
CA ARG A 774 -56.11 11.39 -20.26
C ARG A 774 -55.26 11.35 -21.55
N PRO A 775 -54.97 10.16 -22.10
CA PRO A 775 -54.38 10.09 -23.43
C PRO A 775 -55.33 10.74 -24.45
N PRO A 776 -54.82 11.45 -25.47
CA PRO A 776 -55.67 11.99 -26.53
C PRO A 776 -56.38 10.82 -27.23
N GLY A 777 -57.68 11.01 -27.48
CA GLY A 777 -58.60 10.01 -27.99
C GLY A 777 -58.23 9.47 -29.37
N ARG A 778 -58.82 8.30 -29.65
CA ARG A 778 -58.83 7.58 -30.92
C ARG A 778 -58.93 8.53 -32.12
N PHE A 779 -57.96 8.48 -33.02
CA PHE A 779 -58.20 8.84 -34.42
C PHE A 779 -58.71 7.61 -35.17
N ALA A 780 -59.72 7.87 -36.00
CA ALA A 780 -60.56 6.93 -36.68
C ALA A 780 -59.79 6.04 -37.67
N THR A 781 -60.26 4.80 -37.77
CA THR A 781 -60.04 3.89 -38.88
C THR A 781 -60.57 4.50 -40.17
N GLY A 782 -59.66 4.87 -41.08
CA GLY A 782 -59.96 5.11 -42.49
C GLY A 782 -59.16 4.11 -43.33
N HIS A 783 -59.85 3.10 -43.85
CA HIS A 783 -59.35 2.26 -44.94
C HIS A 783 -59.20 3.10 -46.20
N THR A 784 -58.05 2.99 -46.90
CA THR A 784 -57.96 2.56 -48.31
C THR A 784 -56.51 2.37 -48.77
N VAL A 785 -56.23 1.11 -49.13
CA VAL A 785 -55.42 0.58 -50.25
C VAL A 785 -54.64 1.60 -51.13
N SER A 786 -53.35 1.36 -51.37
CA SER A 786 -52.81 1.02 -52.71
C SER A 786 -51.29 1.24 -52.84
N GLN A 787 -50.60 0.13 -53.14
CA GLN A 787 -49.50 -0.02 -54.11
C GLN A 787 -48.11 0.59 -53.87
N SER A 788 -47.17 -0.34 -53.62
CA SER A 788 -45.99 -0.66 -54.45
C SER A 788 -44.92 0.42 -54.69
N LYS A 789 -43.69 0.17 -54.21
CA LYS A 789 -42.57 -0.43 -54.96
C LYS A 789 -41.24 -0.14 -54.24
N ASN A 790 -40.44 -1.20 -54.16
CA ASN A 790 -39.01 -1.30 -53.83
C ASN A 790 -38.55 -1.03 -52.40
#